data_AF-A0A7C1XRN8-F1
#
_entry.id   AF-A0A7C1XRN8-F1
#
_cell.length_a   1.000
_cell.length_b   1.000
_cell.length_c   1.000
_cell.angle_alpha   90.00
_cell.angle_beta   90.00
_cell.angle_gamma   90.00
#
_symmetry.space_group_name_H-M   'P 1'
#
loop_
_entity.id
_entity.type
_entity.pdbx_description
1 polymer ?
#
loop_
_entity_poly.entity_id
_entity_poly.type
_entity_poly.pdbx_seq_one_letter_code
_entity_poly.pdbx_strand_id
1 'polypeptide(L)'
;MSEPYTIKMPQLSDTMTEGVVVSWEKNVGDKVERGDVVAQVETDKAIMDVEVFREGYLSGPLAPVDSTVPVGEPIAYLVATPEEVLPADADHAPGSGVPVSPAGKPETETATASAAETPAAGGGSEAEAPADAYVIKMPQLSDTMTEGVLVSWEKAVGDKVERGDVVAQVETDKAVMDVEVFREGYLSGPLVPEDATVPVGEPIGYLVDSPDKVIDTTRTTAPKAEAEKPAEKAKPVPAGTQKPKTHVPAMPPGATPAPRPKHANATPYARQLAGAHGIDLNSITGSGPGGLIVAADVLNSEVQKTATKRIYQVPGEGRPMTPMEKAVAHNMEYSLSMPLFHVTVHVGIDALKAASKAKGFSLTVTLAKAAALAIQKHPVVNAVYQHEDRIVEREQVDVGIAVETEGMGLVVPVLRDVVNRGVAELAADWKDLVDRARARRLKPEEYSNPTFTISNMGMLGVSQFDAIPSPGTSAIFAIATVGPQGMPVTMTADHRIINGADAAKFLNTFRDLVENPAWLDGAPTATAAAPKAAKFDFTLPEGDWDYDVVVIGGGPGGEDCARDLVEHGFKVAMINDSPLPGGECLWRGCIPSKAWRAAADRIRDRAHDKLLGIKGTDKPKLDWQQLEKHRREVLETRGKMALNTDKGVKIDVIQGFASFVDDHHVFIDTGANITDPFTRPQPGDGKKGRTVSFAVAVIATGAPPFVPPIPGAQKGLESGGVLTSDTVWNLPDVPKRLGVIGGGAIGVEMAQIFQDFGTKVLLLEGQDRILAEVEPEVAKQLTAILDADPRLTIETSARVTGIQGEPGAMKLTYEGADGKKHTFSCDYVLMATGKRPVLEPLKLDQAGVAVENGVIQADERCRTSVPHIFAVGDVIGGLMLAH
;
A
#
# COMPACT_ATOMS: atom_id res chain seq x y z
N MET A 1 22.54 40.58 10.75
CA MET A 1 22.05 39.76 9.64
C MET A 1 21.73 38.38 10.19
N SER A 2 20.49 38.19 10.61
CA SER A 2 19.87 36.85 10.63
C SER A 2 19.79 36.34 9.18
N GLU A 3 19.86 35.03 8.98
CA GLU A 3 19.64 34.49 7.63
C GLU A 3 18.18 34.75 7.18
N PRO A 4 17.96 35.24 5.94
CA PRO A 4 16.63 35.44 5.39
C PRO A 4 15.85 34.13 5.39
N TYR A 5 14.58 34.16 5.76
CA TYR A 5 13.74 32.98 5.68
C TYR A 5 13.14 32.85 4.28
N THR A 6 13.57 31.84 3.53
CA THR A 6 13.01 31.52 2.23
C THR A 6 11.57 31.00 2.36
N ILE A 7 10.63 31.70 1.74
CA ILE A 7 9.31 31.18 1.42
C ILE A 7 9.49 30.31 0.18
N LYS A 8 9.18 29.02 0.30
CA LYS A 8 9.30 28.03 -0.77
C LYS A 8 7.93 27.68 -1.32
N MET A 9 7.86 27.28 -2.59
CA MET A 9 6.64 26.70 -3.18
C MET A 9 6.22 25.47 -2.35
N PRO A 10 5.07 25.52 -1.65
CA PRO A 10 4.61 24.39 -0.85
C PRO A 10 3.99 23.29 -1.73
N GLN A 11 4.01 22.05 -1.22
CA GLN A 11 3.23 20.97 -1.81
C GLN A 11 1.78 21.10 -1.31
N LEU A 12 0.90 21.67 -2.13
CA LEU A 12 -0.49 21.93 -1.79
C LEU A 12 -1.43 20.79 -2.23
N SER A 13 -0.94 19.86 -3.05
CA SER A 13 -1.63 18.61 -3.43
C SER A 13 -0.65 17.42 -3.38
N ASP A 14 -1.14 16.22 -3.06
CA ASP A 14 -0.33 14.99 -2.97
C ASP A 14 0.36 14.61 -4.30
N THR A 15 -0.15 15.11 -5.43
CA THR A 15 0.33 14.82 -6.80
C THR A 15 1.11 15.98 -7.44
N MET A 16 1.04 17.18 -6.86
CA MET A 16 1.70 18.39 -7.32
C MET A 16 3.24 18.29 -7.27
N THR A 17 3.91 18.43 -8.42
CA THR A 17 5.38 18.57 -8.52
C THR A 17 5.84 20.01 -8.75
N GLU A 18 4.95 20.86 -9.25
CA GLU A 18 5.16 22.29 -9.53
C GLU A 18 3.83 23.04 -9.35
N GLY A 19 3.88 24.35 -9.12
CA GLY A 19 2.71 25.22 -9.00
C GLY A 19 2.88 26.52 -9.75
N VAL A 20 1.78 27.15 -10.16
CA VAL A 20 1.80 28.45 -10.84
C VAL A 20 1.41 29.54 -9.86
N VAL A 21 2.20 30.60 -9.73
CA VAL A 21 1.88 31.73 -8.84
C VAL A 21 0.77 32.58 -9.49
N VAL A 22 -0.41 32.63 -8.88
CA VAL A 22 -1.61 33.32 -9.41
C VAL A 22 -1.67 34.77 -8.96
N SER A 23 -1.30 35.04 -7.71
CA SER A 23 -1.28 36.38 -7.13
C SER A 23 -0.35 36.46 -5.92
N TRP A 24 0.09 37.67 -5.60
CA TRP A 24 0.72 38.00 -4.32
C TRP A 24 -0.28 38.80 -3.48
N GLU A 25 -0.62 38.28 -2.31
CA GLU A 25 -1.58 38.88 -1.36
C GLU A 25 -0.91 39.90 -0.41
N LYS A 26 0.41 40.06 -0.53
CA LYS A 26 1.26 40.96 0.24
C LYS A 26 2.28 41.63 -0.69
N ASN A 27 2.56 42.90 -0.45
CA ASN A 27 3.56 43.67 -1.20
C ASN A 27 4.96 43.50 -0.57
N VAL A 28 6.01 43.72 -1.37
CA VAL A 28 7.38 43.84 -0.84
C VAL A 28 7.44 44.98 0.18
N GLY A 29 7.93 44.69 1.38
CA GLY A 29 7.96 45.59 2.52
C GLY A 29 6.79 45.43 3.51
N ASP A 30 5.74 44.68 3.16
CA ASP A 30 4.64 44.41 4.08
C ASP A 30 5.10 43.49 5.22
N LYS A 31 4.58 43.75 6.43
CA LYS A 31 4.76 42.86 7.58
C LYS A 31 3.88 41.62 7.38
N VAL A 32 4.50 40.45 7.52
CA VAL A 32 3.87 39.14 7.51
C VAL A 32 3.87 38.60 8.94
N GLU A 33 2.70 38.23 9.45
CA GLU A 33 2.56 37.54 10.75
C GLU A 33 2.35 36.03 10.55
N ARG A 34 2.53 35.24 11.61
CA ARG A 34 2.42 33.78 11.51
C ARG A 34 0.98 33.36 11.18
N GLY A 35 0.79 32.75 10.02
CA GLY A 35 -0.52 32.34 9.49
C GLY A 35 -1.10 33.33 8.47
N ASP A 36 -0.38 34.40 8.12
CA ASP A 36 -0.76 35.24 6.99
C ASP A 36 -0.60 34.49 5.66
N VAL A 37 -1.60 34.63 4.79
CA VAL A 37 -1.49 34.29 3.37
C VAL A 37 -0.61 35.34 2.69
N VAL A 38 0.35 34.89 1.87
CA VAL A 38 1.26 35.77 1.11
C VAL A 38 1.07 35.69 -0.41
N ALA A 39 0.55 34.58 -0.92
CA ALA A 39 0.33 34.36 -2.35
C ALA A 39 -0.78 33.31 -2.56
N GLN A 40 -1.41 33.33 -3.74
CA GLN A 40 -2.23 32.22 -4.22
C GLN A 40 -1.48 31.42 -5.28
N VAL A 41 -1.60 30.09 -5.24
CA VAL A 41 -0.93 29.17 -6.16
C VAL A 41 -1.94 28.23 -6.79
N GLU A 42 -1.91 28.14 -8.12
CA GLU A 42 -2.63 27.13 -8.90
C GLU A 42 -1.86 25.80 -8.83
N THR A 43 -2.57 24.76 -8.42
CA THR A 43 -2.10 23.38 -8.37
C THR A 43 -2.77 22.56 -9.47
N ASP A 44 -2.41 21.29 -9.57
CA ASP A 44 -3.09 20.29 -10.40
C ASP A 44 -4.55 19.99 -9.99
N LYS A 45 -5.02 20.47 -8.81
CA LYS A 45 -6.38 20.21 -8.29
C LYS A 45 -7.22 21.45 -8.01
N ALA A 46 -6.62 22.56 -7.59
CA ALA A 46 -7.29 23.81 -7.23
C ALA A 46 -6.30 25.00 -7.10
N ILE A 47 -6.81 26.23 -7.04
CA ILE A 47 -6.05 27.38 -6.53
C ILE A 47 -6.12 27.36 -5.00
N MET A 48 -4.96 27.48 -4.34
CA MET A 48 -4.81 27.35 -2.90
C MET A 48 -3.90 28.45 -2.32
N ASP A 49 -4.20 28.87 -1.10
CA ASP A 49 -3.50 29.94 -0.39
C ASP A 49 -2.16 29.44 0.20
N VAL A 50 -1.10 30.25 0.03
CA VAL A 50 0.21 30.02 0.64
C VAL A 50 0.29 30.77 1.97
N GLU A 51 0.05 30.06 3.07
CA GLU A 51 0.26 30.56 4.43
C GLU A 51 1.74 30.51 4.85
N VAL A 52 2.22 31.53 5.56
CA VAL A 52 3.60 31.59 6.08
C VAL A 52 3.66 31.46 7.60
N PHE A 53 4.39 30.45 8.08
CA PHE A 53 4.47 30.12 9.51
C PHE A 53 5.56 30.86 10.30
N ARG A 54 6.12 31.94 9.76
CA ARG A 54 7.09 32.83 10.42
C ARG A 54 6.71 34.30 10.27
N GLU A 55 7.01 35.09 11.29
CA GLU A 55 6.91 36.55 11.22
C GLU A 55 8.14 37.17 10.52
N GLY A 56 7.94 38.29 9.84
CA GLY A 56 9.00 39.05 9.17
C GLY A 56 8.45 40.10 8.20
N TYR A 57 9.32 40.67 7.37
CA TYR A 57 8.94 41.59 6.28
C TYR A 57 9.16 40.92 4.93
N LEU A 58 8.17 40.99 4.03
CA LEU A 58 8.27 40.38 2.70
C LEU A 58 9.36 41.08 1.88
N SER A 59 10.28 40.29 1.33
CA SER A 59 11.46 40.76 0.61
C SER A 59 11.62 39.99 -0.70
N GLY A 60 12.10 40.69 -1.72
CA GLY A 60 12.37 40.09 -3.03
C GLY A 60 13.58 39.14 -3.06
N PRO A 61 13.75 38.43 -4.19
CA PRO A 61 12.89 38.50 -5.37
C PRO A 61 11.54 37.77 -5.15
N LEU A 62 10.48 38.25 -5.79
CA LEU A 62 9.19 37.55 -5.86
C LEU A 62 9.13 36.73 -7.15
N ALA A 63 8.66 35.48 -7.08
CA ALA A 63 8.32 34.72 -8.28
C ALA A 63 7.25 35.47 -9.10
N PRO A 64 7.44 35.67 -10.41
CA PRO A 64 6.46 36.39 -11.24
C PRO A 64 5.08 35.72 -11.18
N VAL A 65 4.03 36.53 -11.27
CA VAL A 65 2.69 36.00 -11.55
C VAL A 65 2.73 35.26 -12.90
N ASP A 66 1.95 34.18 -13.00
CA ASP A 66 1.96 33.20 -14.10
C ASP A 66 3.25 32.35 -14.22
N SER A 67 4.23 32.48 -13.31
CA SER A 67 5.41 31.62 -13.32
C SER A 67 5.17 30.26 -12.64
N THR A 68 5.56 29.20 -13.34
CA THR A 68 5.61 27.83 -12.81
C THR A 68 6.87 27.63 -11.97
N VAL A 69 6.73 27.27 -10.70
CA VAL A 69 7.83 27.03 -9.78
C VAL A 69 7.74 25.59 -9.22
N PRO A 70 8.82 24.78 -9.28
CA PRO A 70 8.84 23.44 -8.68
C PRO A 70 8.62 23.46 -7.18
N VAL A 71 7.94 22.44 -6.66
CA VAL A 71 7.71 22.27 -5.21
C VAL A 71 9.05 22.23 -4.46
N GLY A 72 9.19 23.09 -3.45
CA GLY A 72 10.39 23.23 -2.62
C GLY A 72 11.41 24.29 -3.08
N GLU A 73 11.25 24.89 -4.28
CA GLU A 73 12.06 26.02 -4.75
C GLU A 73 11.59 27.37 -4.19
N PRO A 74 12.45 28.41 -4.12
CA PRO A 74 12.09 29.71 -3.54
C PRO A 74 11.06 30.46 -4.38
N ILE A 75 10.05 31.04 -3.71
CA ILE A 75 9.09 31.97 -4.32
C ILE A 75 9.19 33.39 -3.77
N ALA A 76 9.68 33.56 -2.53
CA ALA A 76 9.94 34.85 -1.89
C ALA A 76 10.84 34.69 -0.65
N TYR A 77 11.16 35.79 0.04
CA TYR A 77 11.95 35.78 1.27
C TYR A 77 11.27 36.64 2.36
N LEU A 78 11.49 36.29 3.63
CA LEU A 78 11.23 37.17 4.77
C LEU A 78 12.55 37.61 5.40
N VAL A 79 12.64 38.89 5.74
CA VAL A 79 13.75 39.50 6.49
C VAL A 79 13.29 40.01 7.86
N ALA A 80 14.24 40.26 8.77
CA ALA A 80 13.91 40.52 10.18
C ALA A 80 13.49 41.96 10.45
N THR A 81 13.96 42.93 9.65
CA THR A 81 13.62 44.35 9.82
C THR A 81 13.30 45.02 8.47
N PRO A 82 12.54 46.14 8.45
CA PRO A 82 12.21 46.84 7.21
C PRO A 82 13.42 47.31 6.39
N GLU A 83 14.55 47.57 7.06
CA GLU A 83 15.79 48.04 6.44
C GLU A 83 16.55 46.93 5.68
N GLU A 84 16.19 45.66 5.89
CA GLU A 84 16.77 44.51 5.19
C GLU A 84 15.96 44.13 3.93
N VAL A 85 14.85 44.81 3.62
CA VAL A 85 13.94 44.47 2.51
C VAL A 85 14.57 44.81 1.16
N LEU A 86 14.65 43.81 0.28
CA LEU A 86 15.09 43.97 -1.11
C LEU A 86 13.89 44.17 -2.07
N PRO A 87 14.04 44.96 -3.15
CA PRO A 87 13.02 45.11 -4.21
C PRO A 87 12.61 43.79 -4.85
N ALA A 88 11.41 43.75 -5.46
CA ALA A 88 10.82 42.55 -6.06
C ALA A 88 11.70 41.87 -7.14
N ASP A 89 12.58 42.61 -7.81
CA ASP A 89 13.45 42.13 -8.90
C ASP A 89 14.93 41.92 -8.47
N ALA A 90 15.24 41.99 -7.17
CA ALA A 90 16.62 41.98 -6.68
C ALA A 90 17.03 40.60 -6.13
N ASP A 91 18.00 39.95 -6.77
CA ASP A 91 18.53 38.64 -6.39
C ASP A 91 19.11 38.59 -4.96
N HIS A 92 18.73 37.55 -4.21
CA HIS A 92 19.31 37.23 -2.91
C HIS A 92 20.69 36.54 -3.07
N ALA A 93 21.73 37.32 -3.34
CA ALA A 93 23.09 36.82 -3.57
C ALA A 93 23.73 36.23 -2.27
N PRO A 94 24.16 34.95 -2.23
CA PRO A 94 24.89 34.40 -1.10
C PRO A 94 26.32 34.96 -1.07
N GLY A 95 26.71 35.66 -0.01
CA GLY A 95 28.00 36.34 0.05
C GLY A 95 29.19 35.41 0.31
N SER A 96 30.11 35.28 -0.66
CA SER A 96 31.55 35.23 -0.38
C SER A 96 32.43 35.44 -1.64
N GLY A 97 33.49 36.25 -1.52
CA GLY A 97 34.66 36.23 -2.42
C GLY A 97 34.61 37.09 -3.70
N VAL A 98 35.61 37.95 -3.88
CA VAL A 98 35.79 38.88 -5.03
C VAL A 98 36.96 38.39 -5.94
N PRO A 99 37.31 39.00 -7.10
CA PRO A 99 36.87 38.54 -8.44
C PRO A 99 38.03 38.22 -9.42
N VAL A 100 37.73 37.57 -10.57
CA VAL A 100 38.48 37.78 -11.85
C VAL A 100 37.54 37.62 -13.06
N SER A 101 37.60 38.60 -13.97
CA SER A 101 37.07 38.63 -15.36
C SER A 101 38.31 38.73 -16.31
N PRO A 102 38.29 38.53 -17.67
CA PRO A 102 37.17 38.88 -18.56
C PRO A 102 37.01 38.14 -19.94
N ALA A 103 35.92 38.54 -20.63
CA ALA A 103 35.77 38.80 -22.07
C ALA A 103 35.87 37.68 -23.15
N GLY A 104 34.95 37.77 -24.14
CA GLY A 104 35.12 37.17 -25.48
C GLY A 104 33.83 36.90 -26.27
N LYS A 105 33.24 37.90 -26.94
CA LYS A 105 32.40 37.66 -28.15
C LYS A 105 33.30 37.49 -29.38
N PRO A 106 32.83 36.79 -30.43
CA PRO A 106 32.80 37.43 -31.75
C PRO A 106 31.45 37.27 -32.48
N GLU A 107 31.33 37.94 -33.62
CA GLU A 107 30.10 38.21 -34.38
C GLU A 107 29.91 37.32 -35.63
N THR A 108 28.75 37.51 -36.28
CA THR A 108 28.24 36.96 -37.55
C THR A 108 29.09 37.24 -38.81
N GLU A 109 28.97 36.39 -39.85
CA GLU A 109 28.58 36.79 -41.23
C GLU A 109 28.32 35.63 -42.24
N THR A 110 27.07 35.54 -42.72
CA THR A 110 26.51 35.34 -44.10
C THR A 110 27.11 34.49 -45.26
N ALA A 111 26.17 33.87 -46.02
CA ALA A 111 26.04 33.75 -47.50
C ALA A 111 26.72 32.58 -48.28
N THR A 112 26.18 31.97 -49.36
CA THR A 112 24.85 32.01 -50.08
C THR A 112 24.69 30.88 -51.14
N ALA A 113 23.43 30.47 -51.45
CA ALA A 113 22.89 30.01 -52.77
C ALA A 113 23.41 28.67 -53.41
N SER A 114 22.75 27.93 -54.34
CA SER A 114 21.42 27.86 -55.03
C SER A 114 21.38 26.56 -55.91
N ALA A 115 20.30 26.01 -56.52
CA ALA A 115 18.82 26.06 -56.40
C ALA A 115 18.16 24.98 -57.32
N ALA A 116 16.81 24.80 -57.26
CA ALA A 116 15.89 24.17 -58.25
C ALA A 116 15.90 22.61 -58.42
N GLU A 117 14.79 21.91 -58.74
CA GLU A 117 13.42 22.33 -59.15
C GLU A 117 12.33 21.28 -58.78
N THR A 118 11.04 21.68 -58.73
CA THR A 118 9.86 20.89 -58.27
C THR A 118 9.05 20.28 -59.44
N PRO A 119 8.15 19.29 -59.20
CA PRO A 119 6.71 19.62 -59.23
C PRO A 119 5.83 18.89 -58.19
N ALA A 120 4.57 19.33 -58.04
CA ALA A 120 3.72 19.06 -56.87
C ALA A 120 2.50 18.12 -57.11
N ALA A 121 2.05 17.47 -56.03
CA ALA A 121 0.69 17.03 -55.67
C ALA A 121 0.79 16.46 -54.24
N GLY A 122 0.18 16.98 -53.16
CA GLY A 122 -1.25 17.25 -52.93
C GLY A 122 -1.88 16.04 -52.19
N GLY A 123 -2.47 16.13 -50.99
CA GLY A 123 -2.60 17.24 -50.03
C GLY A 123 -3.42 16.76 -48.80
N GLY A 124 -3.14 17.32 -47.62
CA GLY A 124 -3.81 16.98 -46.35
C GLY A 124 -2.94 17.41 -45.16
N SER A 125 -3.39 18.39 -44.38
CA SER A 125 -2.57 19.08 -43.37
C SER A 125 -2.73 18.52 -41.95
N GLU A 126 -1.61 18.20 -41.30
CA GLU A 126 -1.50 18.32 -39.85
C GLU A 126 -1.47 19.82 -39.51
N ALA A 127 -2.27 20.28 -38.53
CA ALA A 127 -2.28 21.68 -38.11
C ALA A 127 -1.28 21.89 -36.95
N GLU A 128 -0.26 22.72 -37.16
CA GLU A 128 0.61 23.22 -36.09
C GLU A 128 -0.18 24.16 -35.15
N ALA A 129 0.16 24.13 -33.85
CA ALA A 129 -0.49 24.97 -32.86
C ALA A 129 -0.21 26.47 -33.13
N PRO A 130 -1.22 27.36 -33.05
CA PRO A 130 -1.00 28.79 -33.24
C PRO A 130 -0.03 29.36 -32.21
N ALA A 131 0.90 30.21 -32.67
CA ALA A 131 1.81 30.92 -31.79
C ALA A 131 1.04 31.81 -30.79
N ASP A 132 1.52 31.81 -29.55
CA ASP A 132 0.95 32.54 -28.39
C ASP A 132 -0.45 32.07 -27.92
N ALA A 133 -0.91 30.88 -28.32
CA ALA A 133 -2.18 30.31 -27.85
C ALA A 133 -2.03 29.53 -26.52
N TYR A 134 -3.01 29.67 -25.62
CA TYR A 134 -3.10 28.85 -24.41
C TYR A 134 -3.71 27.49 -24.72
N VAL A 135 -3.15 26.42 -24.14
CA VAL A 135 -3.57 25.04 -24.42
C VAL A 135 -4.57 24.57 -23.36
N ILE A 136 -5.79 24.28 -23.79
CA ILE A 136 -6.78 23.56 -22.96
C ILE A 136 -6.37 22.08 -22.99
N LYS A 137 -5.99 21.54 -21.84
CA LYS A 137 -5.58 20.13 -21.68
C LYS A 137 -6.71 19.31 -21.07
N MET A 138 -6.70 18.00 -21.28
CA MET A 138 -7.57 17.05 -20.57
C MET A 138 -7.24 17.05 -19.07
N PRO A 139 -8.14 17.51 -18.18
CA PRO A 139 -7.88 17.57 -16.74
C PRO A 139 -7.99 16.20 -16.06
N GLN A 140 -7.32 16.03 -14.91
CA GLN A 140 -7.47 14.83 -14.08
C GLN A 140 -8.65 14.99 -13.13
N LEU A 141 -9.83 14.57 -13.57
CA LEU A 141 -11.09 14.74 -12.84
C LEU A 141 -11.36 13.62 -11.81
N SER A 142 -10.44 12.67 -11.65
CA SER A 142 -10.52 11.55 -10.70
C SER A 142 -9.13 11.00 -10.37
N ASP A 143 -8.84 10.69 -9.09
CA ASP A 143 -7.50 10.23 -8.64
C ASP A 143 -7.02 8.90 -9.27
N THR A 144 -7.90 8.18 -9.97
CA THR A 144 -7.62 6.90 -10.65
C THR A 144 -7.64 7.03 -12.18
N MET A 145 -7.96 8.20 -12.71
CA MET A 145 -8.09 8.49 -14.13
C MET A 145 -6.72 8.66 -14.79
N THR A 146 -6.46 7.91 -15.86
CA THR A 146 -5.32 8.10 -16.77
C THR A 146 -5.73 8.63 -18.15
N GLU A 147 -7.01 8.47 -18.51
CA GLU A 147 -7.62 8.97 -19.74
C GLU A 147 -9.09 9.36 -19.47
N GLY A 148 -9.64 10.28 -20.27
CA GLY A 148 -11.04 10.72 -20.20
C GLY A 148 -11.69 10.71 -21.57
N VAL A 149 -13.02 10.54 -21.62
CA VAL A 149 -13.79 10.60 -22.87
C VAL A 149 -14.48 11.95 -22.96
N LEU A 150 -14.27 12.68 -24.04
CA LEU A 150 -14.94 13.96 -24.27
C LEU A 150 -16.41 13.72 -24.66
N VAL A 151 -17.37 14.21 -23.87
CA VAL A 151 -18.81 13.97 -24.05
C VAL A 151 -19.46 15.02 -24.94
N SER A 152 -19.18 16.30 -24.69
CA SER A 152 -19.73 17.43 -25.45
C SER A 152 -18.80 18.64 -25.36
N TRP A 153 -18.87 19.54 -26.34
CA TRP A 153 -18.39 20.92 -26.19
C TRP A 153 -19.56 21.84 -25.80
N GLU A 154 -19.39 22.60 -24.71
CA GLU A 154 -20.38 23.57 -24.21
C GLU A 154 -20.17 24.98 -24.80
N LYS A 155 -19.09 25.16 -25.59
CA LYS A 155 -18.73 26.39 -26.30
C LYS A 155 -18.36 26.08 -27.76
N ALA A 156 -18.74 26.93 -28.70
CA ALA A 156 -18.39 26.79 -30.10
C ALA A 156 -17.04 27.44 -30.43
N VAL A 157 -16.40 27.02 -31.53
CA VAL A 157 -15.20 27.68 -32.05
C VAL A 157 -15.50 29.15 -32.36
N GLY A 158 -14.68 30.05 -31.82
CA GLY A 158 -14.86 31.50 -31.90
C GLY A 158 -15.67 32.11 -30.76
N ASP A 159 -16.28 31.32 -29.87
CA ASP A 159 -16.95 31.86 -28.69
C ASP A 159 -15.94 32.50 -27.72
N LYS A 160 -16.36 33.61 -27.11
CA LYS A 160 -15.64 34.19 -25.98
C LYS A 160 -15.83 33.27 -24.76
N VAL A 161 -14.71 32.87 -24.17
CA VAL A 161 -14.61 32.17 -22.89
C VAL A 161 -14.20 33.19 -21.84
N GLU A 162 -14.96 33.29 -20.76
CA GLU A 162 -14.62 34.10 -19.58
C GLU A 162 -14.10 33.20 -18.46
N ARG A 163 -13.38 33.77 -17.48
CA ARG A 163 -12.79 32.99 -16.38
C ARG A 163 -13.87 32.28 -15.56
N GLY A 164 -13.85 30.95 -15.60
CA GLY A 164 -14.83 30.10 -14.92
C GLY A 164 -15.98 29.61 -15.82
N ASP A 165 -15.89 29.83 -17.13
CA ASP A 165 -16.79 29.19 -18.09
C ASP A 165 -16.45 27.70 -18.25
N VAL A 166 -17.50 26.87 -18.27
CA VAL A 166 -17.41 25.48 -18.76
C VAL A 166 -17.26 25.50 -20.28
N VAL A 167 -16.26 24.79 -20.79
CA VAL A 167 -16.01 24.67 -22.24
C VAL A 167 -16.41 23.30 -22.81
N ALA A 168 -16.41 22.25 -22.00
CA ALA A 168 -16.72 20.89 -22.41
C ALA A 168 -17.15 20.02 -21.23
N GLN A 169 -17.77 18.87 -21.50
CA GLN A 169 -18.01 17.80 -20.52
C GLN A 169 -17.12 16.58 -20.80
N VAL A 170 -16.62 15.93 -19.75
CA VAL A 170 -15.75 14.74 -19.84
C VAL A 170 -16.28 13.61 -18.96
N GLU A 171 -16.42 12.41 -19.52
CA GLU A 171 -16.71 11.17 -18.81
C GLU A 171 -15.41 10.56 -18.27
N THR A 172 -15.42 10.26 -16.98
CA THR A 172 -14.33 9.63 -16.22
C THR A 172 -14.74 8.23 -15.76
N ASP A 173 -13.83 7.54 -15.06
CA ASP A 173 -14.12 6.27 -14.38
C ASP A 173 -15.14 6.36 -13.23
N LYS A 174 -15.56 7.58 -12.82
CA LYS A 174 -16.46 7.82 -11.67
C LYS A 174 -17.71 8.64 -12.00
N ALA A 175 -17.62 9.62 -12.90
CA ALA A 175 -18.71 10.52 -13.27
C ALA A 175 -18.45 11.25 -14.61
N VAL A 176 -19.50 11.83 -15.20
CA VAL A 176 -19.36 12.93 -16.16
C VAL A 176 -19.17 14.22 -15.38
N MET A 177 -18.17 15.01 -15.77
CA MET A 177 -17.75 16.23 -15.07
C MET A 177 -17.43 17.35 -16.06
N ASP A 178 -17.70 18.59 -15.63
CA ASP A 178 -17.51 19.79 -16.43
C ASP A 178 -16.03 20.21 -16.47
N VAL A 179 -15.54 20.60 -17.65
CA VAL A 179 -14.21 21.19 -17.87
C VAL A 179 -14.35 22.71 -17.83
N GLU A 180 -14.06 23.29 -16.67
CA GLU A 180 -14.01 24.74 -16.45
C GLU A 180 -12.65 25.31 -16.90
N VAL A 181 -12.66 26.47 -17.57
CA VAL A 181 -11.43 27.15 -18.01
C VAL A 181 -11.26 28.48 -17.27
N PHE A 182 -10.14 28.59 -16.55
CA PHE A 182 -9.85 29.73 -15.67
C PHE A 182 -9.15 30.91 -16.36
N ARG A 183 -9.16 30.96 -17.71
CA ARG A 183 -8.55 32.02 -18.52
C ARG A 183 -9.56 32.61 -19.50
N GLU A 184 -9.46 33.92 -19.73
CA GLU A 184 -10.24 34.58 -20.78
C GLU A 184 -9.58 34.41 -22.16
N GLY A 185 -10.41 34.34 -23.21
CA GLY A 185 -9.95 34.23 -24.59
C GLY A 185 -11.08 33.85 -25.54
N TYR A 186 -10.73 33.49 -26.78
CA TYR A 186 -11.64 32.95 -27.77
C TYR A 186 -11.29 31.48 -28.05
N LEU A 187 -12.30 30.59 -28.04
CA LEU A 187 -12.08 29.17 -28.26
C LEU A 187 -11.60 28.91 -29.70
N SER A 188 -10.45 28.26 -29.83
CA SER A 188 -9.81 27.96 -31.10
C SER A 188 -9.51 26.46 -31.21
N GLY A 189 -9.71 25.93 -32.41
CA GLY A 189 -9.30 24.58 -32.76
C GLY A 189 -7.78 24.47 -33.02
N PRO A 190 -7.28 23.25 -33.30
CA PRO A 190 -8.07 22.03 -33.54
C PRO A 190 -8.72 21.46 -32.27
N LEU A 191 -10.05 21.32 -32.28
CA LEU A 191 -10.81 20.72 -31.16
C LEU A 191 -10.85 19.20 -31.27
N VAL A 192 -10.76 18.50 -30.13
CA VAL A 192 -10.97 17.05 -30.05
C VAL A 192 -12.45 16.70 -30.37
N PRO A 193 -12.73 15.60 -31.09
CA PRO A 193 -14.10 15.18 -31.40
C PRO A 193 -14.84 14.70 -30.14
N GLU A 194 -16.16 14.83 -30.14
CA GLU A 194 -17.03 14.15 -29.18
C GLU A 194 -16.84 12.61 -29.28
N ASP A 195 -17.08 11.90 -28.18
CA ASP A 195 -16.76 10.48 -27.92
C ASP A 195 -15.27 10.09 -27.99
N ALA A 196 -14.33 11.04 -28.15
CA ALA A 196 -12.91 10.72 -28.22
C ALA A 196 -12.27 10.55 -26.83
N THR A 197 -11.55 9.44 -26.64
CA THR A 197 -10.70 9.20 -25.46
C THR A 197 -9.38 9.94 -25.59
N VAL A 198 -9.01 10.73 -24.58
CA VAL A 198 -7.77 11.53 -24.52
C VAL A 198 -7.07 11.27 -23.18
N PRO A 199 -5.75 10.98 -23.18
CA PRO A 199 -4.96 10.86 -21.95
C PRO A 199 -4.97 12.14 -21.13
N VAL A 200 -4.91 12.02 -19.80
CA VAL A 200 -4.77 13.16 -18.89
C VAL A 200 -3.53 13.97 -19.24
N GLY A 201 -3.68 15.29 -19.38
CA GLY A 201 -2.61 16.23 -19.75
C GLY A 201 -2.42 16.49 -21.25
N GLU A 202 -3.06 15.72 -22.15
CA GLU A 202 -3.00 15.96 -23.60
C GLU A 202 -3.91 17.14 -24.05
N PRO A 203 -3.58 17.86 -25.14
CA PRO A 203 -4.41 18.98 -25.63
C PRO A 203 -5.77 18.55 -26.17
N ILE A 204 -6.84 19.19 -25.69
CA ILE A 204 -8.22 19.06 -26.19
C ILE A 204 -8.69 20.24 -27.05
N GLY A 205 -8.11 21.43 -26.85
CA GLY A 205 -8.40 22.65 -27.63
C GLY A 205 -7.47 23.81 -27.24
N TYR A 206 -7.70 25.01 -27.76
CA TYR A 206 -6.87 26.19 -27.51
C TYR A 206 -7.71 27.44 -27.19
N LEU A 207 -7.12 28.40 -26.47
CA LEU A 207 -7.62 29.78 -26.38
C LEU A 207 -6.66 30.74 -27.08
N VAL A 208 -7.21 31.70 -27.81
CA VAL A 208 -6.46 32.83 -28.42
C VAL A 208 -6.93 34.18 -27.88
N ASP A 209 -6.06 35.17 -27.94
CA ASP A 209 -6.25 36.54 -27.42
C ASP A 209 -7.16 37.43 -28.29
N SER A 210 -7.35 37.12 -29.58
CA SER A 210 -8.28 37.85 -30.45
C SER A 210 -9.09 36.95 -31.40
N PRO A 211 -10.29 37.39 -31.84
CA PRO A 211 -11.12 36.63 -32.79
C PRO A 211 -10.41 36.36 -34.12
N ASP A 212 -9.52 37.27 -34.54
CA ASP A 212 -8.79 37.18 -35.81
C ASP A 212 -7.75 36.05 -35.85
N LYS A 213 -7.44 35.43 -34.69
CA LYS A 213 -6.51 34.28 -34.58
C LYS A 213 -7.21 32.93 -34.40
N VAL A 214 -8.55 32.89 -34.40
CA VAL A 214 -9.33 31.65 -34.21
C VAL A 214 -9.16 30.74 -35.43
N ILE A 215 -8.75 29.48 -35.19
CA ILE A 215 -8.61 28.45 -36.22
C ILE A 215 -9.75 27.44 -36.08
N ASP A 216 -10.61 27.33 -37.09
CA ASP A 216 -11.66 26.31 -37.13
C ASP A 216 -11.16 25.03 -37.82
N THR A 217 -10.80 24.05 -37.00
CA THR A 217 -10.41 22.69 -37.41
C THR A 217 -10.78 21.67 -36.33
N THR A 218 -10.90 20.39 -36.69
CA THR A 218 -11.12 19.28 -35.76
C THR A 218 -9.96 18.28 -35.78
N ARG A 219 -9.48 17.87 -34.60
CA ARG A 219 -8.37 16.95 -34.42
C ARG A 219 -8.83 15.51 -34.69
N THR A 220 -8.61 15.01 -35.90
CA THR A 220 -8.85 13.58 -36.19
C THR A 220 -7.72 12.72 -35.59
N THR A 221 -8.01 11.92 -34.57
CA THR A 221 -7.05 11.02 -33.93
C THR A 221 -6.78 9.76 -34.78
N ALA A 222 -5.90 9.89 -35.77
CA ALA A 222 -5.35 8.74 -36.49
C ALA A 222 -4.25 8.04 -35.65
N PRO A 223 -4.21 6.69 -35.61
CA PRO A 223 -3.15 5.97 -34.91
C PRO A 223 -1.81 6.16 -35.65
N LYS A 224 -0.85 6.83 -35.01
CA LYS A 224 0.46 7.14 -35.61
C LYS A 224 1.33 5.87 -35.65
N ALA A 225 1.54 5.34 -36.85
CA ALA A 225 2.55 4.32 -37.09
C ALA A 225 3.95 4.95 -37.00
N GLU A 226 4.82 4.38 -36.19
CA GLU A 226 6.16 4.91 -35.96
C GLU A 226 7.14 4.41 -37.04
N ALA A 227 7.83 5.35 -37.71
CA ALA A 227 8.83 5.06 -38.73
C ALA A 227 10.20 5.56 -38.26
N GLU A 228 11.18 4.65 -38.18
CA GLU A 228 12.53 4.95 -37.67
C GLU A 228 13.30 5.97 -38.51
N LYS A 229 13.88 6.99 -37.86
CA LYS A 229 15.17 7.61 -38.25
C LYS A 229 15.78 8.41 -37.08
N PRO A 230 17.09 8.76 -37.12
CA PRO A 230 18.05 8.08 -36.26
C PRO A 230 18.51 8.92 -35.06
N ALA A 231 19.05 8.23 -34.06
CA ALA A 231 19.35 8.77 -32.73
C ALA A 231 20.32 9.98 -32.71
N GLU A 232 19.89 11.06 -32.08
CA GLU A 232 20.74 12.11 -31.52
C GLU A 232 20.79 11.98 -29.98
N LYS A 233 21.93 12.36 -29.37
CA LYS A 233 22.27 11.96 -28.00
C LYS A 233 21.62 12.82 -26.93
N ALA A 234 20.73 12.22 -26.14
CA ALA A 234 20.24 12.82 -24.89
C ALA A 234 21.36 12.98 -23.85
N LYS A 235 21.31 14.08 -23.08
CA LYS A 235 22.13 14.30 -21.88
C LYS A 235 21.45 13.65 -20.65
N PRO A 236 22.21 13.11 -19.68
CA PRO A 236 21.63 12.49 -18.49
C PRO A 236 21.14 13.54 -17.48
N VAL A 237 19.96 13.30 -16.90
CA VAL A 237 19.38 14.03 -15.76
C VAL A 237 19.50 13.14 -14.50
N PRO A 238 19.71 13.68 -13.27
CA PRO A 238 20.09 12.87 -12.11
C PRO A 238 18.98 11.93 -11.59
N ALA A 239 19.38 10.78 -11.07
CA ALA A 239 18.47 9.82 -10.44
C ALA A 239 18.07 10.28 -9.02
N GLY A 240 16.77 10.52 -8.80
CA GLY A 240 16.28 11.09 -7.54
C GLY A 240 14.77 11.03 -7.33
N THR A 241 14.08 10.00 -7.85
CA THR A 241 12.63 9.78 -7.62
C THR A 241 12.39 8.46 -6.91
N GLN A 242 11.47 8.47 -5.94
CA GLN A 242 11.06 7.26 -5.22
C GLN A 242 10.36 6.30 -6.18
N LYS A 243 10.80 5.03 -6.22
CA LYS A 243 10.03 4.00 -6.91
C LYS A 243 8.72 3.75 -6.15
N PRO A 244 7.59 3.53 -6.83
CA PRO A 244 6.40 2.97 -6.21
C PRO A 244 6.76 1.70 -5.44
N LYS A 245 6.12 1.48 -4.28
CA LYS A 245 6.28 0.22 -3.54
C LYS A 245 5.78 -0.92 -4.43
N THR A 246 6.69 -1.74 -4.94
CA THR A 246 6.33 -2.92 -5.73
C THR A 246 5.46 -3.83 -4.87
N HIS A 247 4.18 -3.96 -5.20
CA HIS A 247 3.32 -4.96 -4.60
C HIS A 247 3.86 -6.34 -5.02
N VAL A 248 4.13 -7.21 -4.05
CA VAL A 248 4.66 -8.56 -4.30
C VAL A 248 3.47 -9.52 -4.32
N PRO A 249 3.10 -10.12 -5.47
CA PRO A 249 2.08 -11.16 -5.49
C PRO A 249 2.51 -12.35 -4.63
N ALA A 250 1.54 -13.05 -4.03
CA ALA A 250 1.81 -14.22 -3.22
C ALA A 250 2.34 -15.40 -4.07
N MET A 251 3.21 -16.19 -3.45
CA MET A 251 3.80 -17.43 -3.97
C MET A 251 2.81 -18.62 -3.97
N PRO A 252 2.21 -19.13 -5.08
CA PRO A 252 1.40 -20.35 -4.99
C PRO A 252 2.22 -21.53 -4.43
N PRO A 253 1.75 -22.20 -3.36
CA PRO A 253 2.47 -23.32 -2.75
C PRO A 253 2.67 -24.50 -3.72
N GLY A 254 3.89 -25.05 -3.76
CA GLY A 254 4.20 -26.28 -4.50
C GLY A 254 4.71 -26.09 -5.94
N ALA A 255 4.80 -24.86 -6.46
CA ALA A 255 5.41 -24.60 -7.77
C ALA A 255 6.91 -24.95 -7.78
N THR A 256 7.32 -25.97 -8.55
CA THR A 256 8.74 -26.29 -8.74
C THR A 256 9.44 -25.21 -9.56
N PRO A 257 10.53 -24.58 -9.06
CA PRO A 257 11.23 -23.54 -9.80
C PRO A 257 11.71 -24.00 -11.17
N ALA A 258 11.53 -23.16 -12.19
CA ALA A 258 11.92 -23.45 -13.57
C ALA A 258 13.41 -23.87 -13.66
N PRO A 259 13.75 -24.78 -14.60
CA PRO A 259 15.14 -25.14 -14.89
C PRO A 259 16.00 -23.90 -15.15
N ARG A 260 17.27 -23.92 -14.75
CA ARG A 260 18.16 -22.78 -15.00
C ARG A 260 18.32 -22.57 -16.52
N PRO A 261 18.28 -21.30 -17.01
CA PRO A 261 18.55 -21.01 -18.41
C PRO A 261 20.00 -21.40 -18.77
N LYS A 262 20.20 -21.81 -20.03
CA LYS A 262 21.49 -22.31 -20.54
C LYS A 262 22.47 -21.21 -20.95
N HIS A 263 21.94 -20.01 -21.21
CA HIS A 263 22.68 -18.88 -21.79
C HIS A 263 22.52 -17.58 -20.98
N ALA A 264 21.85 -17.64 -19.84
CA ALA A 264 21.62 -16.52 -18.94
C ALA A 264 21.64 -17.01 -17.47
N ASN A 265 21.61 -16.09 -16.52
CA ASN A 265 21.31 -16.39 -15.12
C ASN A 265 19.89 -15.89 -14.80
N ALA A 266 19.24 -16.45 -13.78
CA ALA A 266 17.93 -16.00 -13.32
C ALA A 266 17.87 -15.97 -11.79
N THR A 267 17.25 -14.96 -11.19
CA THR A 267 17.08 -14.92 -9.73
C THR A 267 16.17 -16.06 -9.27
N PRO A 268 16.29 -16.54 -8.02
CA PRO A 268 15.47 -17.67 -7.57
C PRO A 268 13.98 -17.36 -7.60
N TYR A 269 13.58 -16.15 -7.19
CA TYR A 269 12.21 -15.66 -7.30
C TYR A 269 11.73 -15.59 -8.76
N ALA A 270 12.57 -15.15 -9.71
CA ALA A 270 12.25 -15.21 -11.14
C ALA A 270 12.07 -16.66 -11.63
N ARG A 271 12.87 -17.61 -11.14
CA ARG A 271 12.74 -19.03 -11.46
C ARG A 271 11.49 -19.65 -10.85
N GLN A 272 11.13 -19.28 -9.63
CA GLN A 272 9.93 -19.79 -8.96
C GLN A 272 8.67 -19.24 -9.64
N LEU A 273 8.65 -17.95 -9.94
CA LEU A 273 7.60 -17.30 -10.73
C LEU A 273 7.49 -17.94 -12.13
N ALA A 274 8.61 -18.12 -12.85
CA ALA A 274 8.60 -18.80 -14.14
C ALA A 274 8.13 -20.26 -14.04
N GLY A 275 8.43 -20.95 -12.95
CA GLY A 275 7.91 -22.30 -12.66
C GLY A 275 6.40 -22.31 -12.44
N ALA A 276 5.88 -21.38 -11.64
CA ALA A 276 4.45 -21.21 -11.38
C ALA A 276 3.65 -20.83 -12.64
N HIS A 277 4.23 -19.97 -13.49
CA HIS A 277 3.61 -19.47 -14.72
C HIS A 277 3.92 -20.32 -15.98
N GLY A 278 4.67 -21.41 -15.85
CA GLY A 278 5.00 -22.32 -16.96
C GLY A 278 5.95 -21.74 -18.02
N ILE A 279 6.77 -20.75 -17.67
CA ILE A 279 7.59 -19.96 -18.59
C ILE A 279 9.01 -20.57 -18.74
N ASP A 280 9.47 -20.75 -19.98
CA ASP A 280 10.87 -21.12 -20.24
C ASP A 280 11.79 -19.90 -20.17
N LEU A 281 12.64 -19.85 -19.14
CA LEU A 281 13.64 -18.80 -18.93
C LEU A 281 14.66 -18.68 -20.07
N ASN A 282 14.83 -19.69 -20.93
CA ASN A 282 15.69 -19.59 -22.12
C ASN A 282 15.10 -18.67 -23.20
N SER A 283 13.82 -18.31 -23.11
CA SER A 283 13.13 -17.39 -24.02
C SER A 283 13.07 -15.94 -23.52
N ILE A 284 13.61 -15.66 -22.32
CA ILE A 284 13.61 -14.32 -21.71
C ILE A 284 15.02 -13.72 -21.76
N THR A 285 15.10 -12.46 -22.17
CA THR A 285 16.31 -11.62 -22.03
C THR A 285 16.25 -10.90 -20.69
N GLY A 286 17.22 -11.12 -19.81
CA GLY A 286 17.23 -10.51 -18.48
C GLY A 286 17.64 -9.04 -18.48
N SER A 287 16.91 -8.19 -17.76
CA SER A 287 17.22 -6.76 -17.60
C SER A 287 18.13 -6.45 -16.41
N GLY A 288 18.36 -7.43 -15.52
CA GLY A 288 19.22 -7.28 -14.36
C GLY A 288 20.72 -7.22 -14.69
N PRO A 289 21.57 -6.85 -13.71
CA PRO A 289 23.01 -6.69 -13.90
C PRO A 289 23.67 -7.93 -14.54
N GLY A 290 24.38 -7.72 -15.65
CA GLY A 290 25.02 -8.81 -16.40
C GLY A 290 24.07 -9.72 -17.19
N GLY A 291 22.85 -9.27 -17.50
CA GLY A 291 21.84 -10.08 -18.20
C GLY A 291 21.10 -11.06 -17.28
N LEU A 292 21.06 -10.75 -15.97
CA LEU A 292 20.35 -11.54 -14.97
C LEU A 292 18.84 -11.38 -15.13
N ILE A 293 18.12 -12.47 -15.37
CA ILE A 293 16.66 -12.49 -15.46
C ILE A 293 16.08 -12.27 -14.05
N VAL A 294 15.36 -11.17 -13.88
CA VAL A 294 14.67 -10.81 -12.63
C VAL A 294 13.16 -11.07 -12.76
N ALA A 295 12.42 -11.05 -11.65
CA ALA A 295 10.98 -11.36 -11.68
C ALA A 295 10.17 -10.37 -12.54
N ALA A 296 10.61 -9.12 -12.66
CA ALA A 296 10.02 -8.16 -13.58
C ALA A 296 10.12 -8.63 -15.05
N ASP A 297 11.20 -9.27 -15.46
CA ASP A 297 11.36 -9.80 -16.82
C ASP A 297 10.42 -10.98 -17.09
N VAL A 298 10.10 -11.74 -16.05
CA VAL A 298 9.18 -12.89 -16.10
C VAL A 298 7.71 -12.42 -16.11
N LEU A 299 7.36 -11.46 -15.25
CA LEU A 299 6.02 -10.81 -15.23
C LEU A 299 5.74 -10.05 -16.53
N ASN A 300 6.74 -9.35 -17.06
CA ASN A 300 6.63 -8.59 -18.31
C ASN A 300 6.91 -9.46 -19.55
N SER A 301 7.15 -10.77 -19.40
CA SER A 301 7.43 -11.63 -20.54
C SER A 301 6.18 -11.80 -21.41
N GLU A 302 6.26 -11.40 -22.67
CA GLU A 302 5.21 -11.70 -23.65
C GLU A 302 5.05 -13.22 -23.90
N VAL A 303 6.00 -14.02 -23.40
CA VAL A 303 5.96 -15.48 -23.38
C VAL A 303 4.69 -15.99 -22.69
N GLN A 304 4.18 -15.34 -21.62
CA GLN A 304 2.86 -15.67 -21.05
C GLN A 304 1.68 -15.36 -21.99
N LYS A 305 1.76 -14.30 -22.82
CA LYS A 305 0.74 -14.00 -23.84
C LYS A 305 0.68 -15.08 -24.93
N THR A 306 1.66 -15.99 -24.97
CA THR A 306 1.70 -17.17 -25.85
C THR A 306 1.26 -18.50 -25.21
N ALA A 307 0.53 -18.45 -24.08
CA ALA A 307 -0.57 -19.40 -23.92
C ALA A 307 -1.54 -19.14 -25.07
N THR A 308 -1.45 -19.93 -26.16
CA THR A 308 -1.93 -19.54 -27.49
C THR A 308 -3.40 -19.11 -27.47
N LYS A 309 -3.66 -17.80 -27.37
CA LYS A 309 -4.88 -17.22 -27.92
C LYS A 309 -4.82 -17.54 -29.41
N ARG A 310 -5.58 -18.56 -29.81
CA ARG A 310 -5.77 -18.87 -31.23
C ARG A 310 -6.53 -17.68 -31.80
N ILE A 311 -5.78 -16.73 -32.36
CA ILE A 311 -6.35 -15.59 -33.09
C ILE A 311 -6.91 -16.17 -34.38
N TYR A 312 -8.12 -16.73 -34.29
CA TYR A 312 -8.91 -17.10 -35.45
C TYR A 312 -9.33 -15.79 -36.12
N GLN A 313 -8.65 -15.42 -37.20
CA GLN A 313 -9.19 -14.36 -38.07
C GLN A 313 -10.44 -14.91 -38.76
N VAL A 314 -11.59 -14.36 -38.35
CA VAL A 314 -12.89 -14.68 -38.93
C VAL A 314 -13.09 -13.77 -40.15
N PRO A 315 -13.36 -14.29 -41.36
CA PRO A 315 -13.66 -13.47 -42.52
C PRO A 315 -14.94 -12.65 -42.31
N GLY A 316 -14.85 -11.32 -42.46
CA GLY A 316 -15.97 -10.39 -42.36
C GLY A 316 -15.51 -8.96 -42.09
N GLU A 317 -16.43 -8.00 -42.22
CA GLU A 317 -16.23 -6.62 -41.75
C GLU A 317 -16.67 -6.53 -40.28
N GLY A 318 -15.74 -6.18 -39.39
CA GLY A 318 -15.99 -6.01 -37.96
C GLY A 318 -16.00 -4.54 -37.55
N ARG A 319 -16.91 -4.16 -36.66
CA ARG A 319 -16.84 -2.88 -35.94
C ARG A 319 -15.99 -3.01 -34.67
N PRO A 320 -15.44 -1.90 -34.12
CA PRO A 320 -14.88 -1.89 -32.77
C PRO A 320 -15.91 -2.35 -31.73
N MET A 321 -15.43 -3.03 -30.68
CA MET A 321 -16.21 -3.31 -29.47
C MET A 321 -16.36 -2.02 -28.64
N THR A 322 -17.56 -1.78 -28.11
CA THR A 322 -17.78 -0.72 -27.11
C THR A 322 -17.03 -1.02 -25.81
N PRO A 323 -16.79 -0.04 -24.93
CA PRO A 323 -16.17 -0.28 -23.63
C PRO A 323 -16.90 -1.37 -22.81
N MET A 324 -18.23 -1.36 -22.83
CA MET A 324 -19.04 -2.37 -22.12
C MET A 324 -18.92 -3.77 -22.76
N GLU A 325 -18.84 -3.87 -24.09
CA GLU A 325 -18.59 -5.17 -24.76
C GLU A 325 -17.20 -5.73 -24.42
N LYS A 326 -16.18 -4.87 -24.35
CA LYS A 326 -14.83 -5.27 -23.88
C LYS A 326 -14.86 -5.75 -22.43
N ALA A 327 -15.54 -5.02 -21.55
CA ALA A 327 -15.67 -5.37 -20.14
C ALA A 327 -16.40 -6.71 -19.94
N VAL A 328 -17.52 -6.93 -20.65
CA VAL A 328 -18.25 -8.21 -20.64
C VAL A 328 -17.38 -9.34 -21.19
N ALA A 329 -16.68 -9.13 -22.30
CA ALA A 329 -15.79 -10.15 -22.88
C ALA A 329 -14.66 -10.54 -21.91
N HIS A 330 -14.02 -9.57 -21.26
CA HIS A 330 -12.99 -9.81 -20.24
C HIS A 330 -13.54 -10.57 -19.02
N ASN A 331 -14.74 -10.18 -18.55
CA ASN A 331 -15.39 -10.82 -17.41
C ASN A 331 -15.77 -12.28 -17.69
N MET A 332 -16.28 -12.55 -18.91
CA MET A 332 -16.60 -13.91 -19.36
C MET A 332 -15.35 -14.76 -19.63
N GLU A 333 -14.24 -14.15 -20.10
CA GLU A 333 -12.96 -14.84 -20.21
C GLU A 333 -12.42 -15.27 -18.83
N TYR A 334 -12.57 -14.44 -17.80
CA TYR A 334 -12.20 -14.80 -16.43
C TYR A 334 -13.06 -15.95 -15.87
N SER A 335 -14.36 -15.99 -16.16
CA SER A 335 -15.25 -17.09 -15.75
C SER A 335 -14.80 -18.47 -16.24
N LEU A 336 -13.98 -18.56 -17.30
CA LEU A 336 -13.38 -19.82 -17.77
C LEU A 336 -12.38 -20.43 -16.78
N SER A 337 -11.90 -19.67 -15.80
CA SER A 337 -11.05 -20.16 -14.70
C SER A 337 -11.82 -20.93 -13.61
N MET A 338 -13.15 -20.98 -13.71
CA MET A 338 -14.03 -21.67 -12.77
C MET A 338 -14.36 -23.08 -13.33
N PRO A 339 -14.08 -24.17 -12.61
CA PRO A 339 -14.54 -25.50 -12.99
C PRO A 339 -16.03 -25.63 -12.68
N LEU A 340 -16.84 -25.17 -13.63
CA LEU A 340 -18.29 -25.11 -13.48
C LEU A 340 -18.96 -26.47 -13.72
N PHE A 341 -19.94 -26.79 -12.89
CA PHE A 341 -20.91 -27.86 -13.12
C PHE A 341 -22.33 -27.30 -12.95
N HIS A 342 -23.32 -28.02 -13.47
CA HIS A 342 -24.71 -27.55 -13.52
C HIS A 342 -25.66 -28.65 -13.04
N VAL A 343 -26.68 -28.25 -12.25
CA VAL A 343 -27.68 -29.14 -11.67
C VAL A 343 -29.06 -28.51 -11.82
N THR A 344 -30.01 -29.24 -12.41
CA THR A 344 -31.38 -28.76 -12.64
C THR A 344 -32.38 -29.51 -11.77
N VAL A 345 -33.29 -28.78 -11.12
CA VAL A 345 -34.50 -29.32 -10.50
C VAL A 345 -35.75 -28.72 -11.13
N HIS A 346 -36.85 -29.45 -11.07
CA HIS A 346 -38.17 -28.94 -11.45
C HIS A 346 -38.96 -28.57 -10.19
N VAL A 347 -39.58 -27.39 -10.19
CA VAL A 347 -40.20 -26.78 -9.00
C VAL A 347 -41.66 -26.42 -9.28
N GLY A 348 -42.58 -26.85 -8.41
CA GLY A 348 -43.98 -26.45 -8.45
C GLY A 348 -44.18 -24.98 -8.06
N ILE A 349 -44.42 -24.11 -9.04
CA ILE A 349 -44.44 -22.65 -8.84
C ILE A 349 -45.84 -22.09 -8.47
N ASP A 350 -46.91 -22.85 -8.65
CA ASP A 350 -48.29 -22.32 -8.59
C ASP A 350 -48.67 -21.75 -7.22
N ALA A 351 -48.20 -22.38 -6.14
CA ALA A 351 -48.42 -21.90 -4.77
C ALA A 351 -47.77 -20.52 -4.55
N LEU A 352 -46.46 -20.38 -4.86
CA LEU A 352 -45.75 -19.12 -4.77
C LEU A 352 -46.38 -18.05 -5.68
N LYS A 353 -46.72 -18.41 -6.92
CA LYS A 353 -47.34 -17.50 -7.89
C LYS A 353 -48.70 -16.97 -7.41
N ALA A 354 -49.53 -17.82 -6.80
CA ALA A 354 -50.79 -17.41 -6.19
C ALA A 354 -50.57 -16.48 -4.99
N ALA A 355 -49.65 -16.84 -4.08
CA ALA A 355 -49.33 -16.04 -2.90
C ALA A 355 -48.73 -14.67 -3.24
N SER A 356 -47.75 -14.61 -4.15
CA SER A 356 -47.15 -13.36 -4.63
C SER A 356 -48.20 -12.46 -5.30
N LYS A 357 -49.08 -13.03 -6.14
CA LYS A 357 -50.17 -12.27 -6.78
C LYS A 357 -51.18 -11.74 -5.76
N ALA A 358 -51.53 -12.51 -4.74
CA ALA A 358 -52.46 -12.07 -3.69
C ALA A 358 -51.92 -10.88 -2.86
N LYS A 359 -50.59 -10.75 -2.76
CA LYS A 359 -49.90 -9.64 -2.07
C LYS A 359 -49.38 -8.53 -2.98
N GLY A 360 -49.55 -8.65 -4.30
CA GLY A 360 -49.05 -7.68 -5.27
C GLY A 360 -47.53 -7.68 -5.49
N PHE A 361 -46.82 -8.73 -5.09
CA PHE A 361 -45.36 -8.84 -5.23
C PHE A 361 -44.95 -9.43 -6.58
N SER A 362 -43.81 -8.97 -7.10
CA SER A 362 -43.18 -9.55 -8.29
C SER A 362 -42.71 -10.98 -8.01
N LEU A 363 -43.02 -11.92 -8.92
CA LEU A 363 -42.60 -13.31 -8.79
C LEU A 363 -41.06 -13.44 -8.68
N THR A 364 -40.32 -12.62 -9.43
CA THR A 364 -38.85 -12.58 -9.40
C THR A 364 -38.31 -12.17 -8.02
N VAL A 365 -38.95 -11.21 -7.35
CA VAL A 365 -38.57 -10.78 -5.98
C VAL A 365 -38.85 -11.88 -4.97
N THR A 366 -39.99 -12.57 -5.09
CA THR A 366 -40.30 -13.70 -4.20
C THR A 366 -39.40 -14.92 -4.45
N LEU A 367 -38.95 -15.14 -5.69
CA LEU A 367 -37.93 -16.14 -6.02
C LEU A 367 -36.56 -15.75 -5.46
N ALA A 368 -36.16 -14.47 -5.56
CA ALA A 368 -34.92 -13.97 -4.95
C ALA A 368 -34.93 -14.10 -3.42
N LYS A 369 -36.05 -13.82 -2.75
CA LYS A 369 -36.21 -14.05 -1.31
C LYS A 369 -36.15 -15.54 -0.95
N ALA A 370 -36.79 -16.41 -1.73
CA ALA A 370 -36.71 -17.86 -1.52
C ALA A 370 -35.27 -18.39 -1.71
N ALA A 371 -34.52 -17.87 -2.70
CA ALA A 371 -33.12 -18.18 -2.90
C ALA A 371 -32.27 -17.71 -1.70
N ALA A 372 -32.46 -16.49 -1.23
CA ALA A 372 -31.74 -15.96 -0.07
C ALA A 372 -32.01 -16.75 1.22
N LEU A 373 -33.27 -17.15 1.48
CA LEU A 373 -33.64 -18.01 2.60
C LEU A 373 -33.10 -19.44 2.47
N ALA A 374 -32.91 -19.94 1.25
CA ALA A 374 -32.22 -21.21 1.01
C ALA A 374 -30.70 -21.07 1.25
N ILE A 375 -30.09 -19.95 0.83
CA ILE A 375 -28.66 -19.65 1.05
C ILE A 375 -28.35 -19.55 2.55
N GLN A 376 -29.23 -18.92 3.33
CA GLN A 376 -29.11 -18.87 4.80
C GLN A 376 -29.02 -20.26 5.46
N LYS A 377 -29.62 -21.29 4.85
CA LYS A 377 -29.55 -22.70 5.31
C LYS A 377 -28.37 -23.48 4.72
N HIS A 378 -27.75 -22.97 3.66
CA HIS A 378 -26.64 -23.61 2.92
C HIS A 378 -25.54 -22.57 2.62
N PRO A 379 -24.85 -22.02 3.65
CA PRO A 379 -23.95 -20.88 3.51
C PRO A 379 -22.77 -21.12 2.55
N VAL A 380 -22.37 -22.38 2.32
CA VAL A 380 -21.37 -22.77 1.31
C VAL A 380 -21.72 -22.27 -0.10
N VAL A 381 -23.00 -22.08 -0.42
CA VAL A 381 -23.45 -21.52 -1.72
C VAL A 381 -23.19 -20.02 -1.84
N ASN A 382 -22.93 -19.32 -0.72
CA ASN A 382 -22.51 -17.92 -0.72
C ASN A 382 -20.99 -17.75 -0.58
N ALA A 383 -20.25 -18.82 -0.32
CA ALA A 383 -18.80 -18.78 -0.19
C ALA A 383 -18.12 -18.66 -1.56
N VAL A 384 -16.95 -18.02 -1.66
CA VAL A 384 -16.23 -17.77 -2.92
C VAL A 384 -14.79 -18.25 -2.83
N TYR A 385 -14.30 -18.90 -3.88
CA TYR A 385 -12.89 -19.27 -3.99
C TYR A 385 -12.07 -18.00 -4.32
N GLN A 386 -11.28 -17.56 -3.36
CA GLN A 386 -10.21 -16.60 -3.58
C GLN A 386 -8.97 -17.39 -4.03
N HIS A 387 -8.25 -16.86 -5.02
CA HIS A 387 -7.14 -17.59 -5.66
C HIS A 387 -6.08 -18.04 -4.64
N GLU A 388 -5.40 -19.14 -4.97
CA GLU A 388 -4.38 -19.83 -4.17
C GLU A 388 -4.94 -20.79 -3.12
N ASP A 389 -5.38 -20.35 -1.93
CA ASP A 389 -5.67 -21.27 -0.81
C ASP A 389 -6.96 -21.00 0.02
N ARG A 390 -7.75 -19.97 -0.33
CA ARG A 390 -8.82 -19.47 0.56
C ARG A 390 -10.23 -19.62 -0.01
N ILE A 391 -11.14 -20.15 0.81
CA ILE A 391 -12.58 -20.00 0.62
C ILE A 391 -13.06 -18.85 1.52
N VAL A 392 -13.63 -17.82 0.92
CA VAL A 392 -14.21 -16.65 1.60
C VAL A 392 -15.69 -16.89 1.84
N GLU A 393 -16.04 -17.20 3.08
CA GLU A 393 -17.44 -17.28 3.52
C GLU A 393 -18.03 -15.88 3.72
N ARG A 394 -19.31 -15.70 3.39
CA ARG A 394 -19.99 -14.40 3.43
C ARG A 394 -21.37 -14.55 4.10
N GLU A 395 -21.63 -13.74 5.12
CA GLU A 395 -22.93 -13.72 5.83
C GLU A 395 -23.98 -12.90 5.08
N GLN A 396 -23.56 -11.80 4.44
CA GLN A 396 -24.43 -10.94 3.64
C GLN A 396 -24.91 -11.64 2.36
N VAL A 397 -26.22 -11.58 2.08
CA VAL A 397 -26.82 -12.19 0.89
C VAL A 397 -27.43 -11.11 0.02
N ASP A 398 -26.64 -10.65 -0.94
CA ASP A 398 -27.03 -9.67 -1.95
C ASP A 398 -27.31 -10.40 -3.27
N VAL A 399 -28.53 -10.25 -3.78
CA VAL A 399 -28.99 -10.99 -4.96
C VAL A 399 -29.03 -10.06 -6.18
N GLY A 400 -28.05 -10.24 -7.07
CA GLY A 400 -28.04 -9.62 -8.39
C GLY A 400 -29.05 -10.30 -9.31
N ILE A 401 -29.92 -9.53 -9.96
CA ILE A 401 -30.93 -10.07 -10.87
C ILE A 401 -30.70 -9.48 -12.25
N ALA A 402 -30.54 -10.34 -13.25
CA ALA A 402 -30.23 -9.95 -14.62
C ALA A 402 -31.44 -9.27 -15.29
N VAL A 403 -31.24 -8.04 -15.80
CA VAL A 403 -32.25 -7.21 -16.47
C VAL A 403 -31.76 -6.79 -17.85
N GLU A 404 -32.61 -6.96 -18.86
CA GLU A 404 -32.38 -6.48 -20.22
C GLU A 404 -32.59 -4.96 -20.31
N THR A 405 -31.64 -4.27 -20.94
CA THR A 405 -31.70 -2.82 -21.22
C THR A 405 -31.93 -2.56 -22.70
N GLU A 406 -32.68 -1.50 -23.02
CA GLU A 406 -32.95 -1.14 -24.42
C GLU A 406 -31.65 -0.72 -25.13
N GLY A 407 -31.24 -1.54 -26.11
CA GLY A 407 -30.16 -1.24 -27.06
C GLY A 407 -28.72 -1.45 -26.58
N MET A 408 -28.47 -1.84 -25.33
CA MET A 408 -27.10 -1.98 -24.78
C MET A 408 -26.78 -3.36 -24.18
N GLY A 409 -27.77 -4.23 -23.94
CA GLY A 409 -27.56 -5.56 -23.40
C GLY A 409 -27.91 -5.67 -21.91
N LEU A 410 -27.10 -6.38 -21.14
CA LEU A 410 -27.46 -6.87 -19.80
C LEU A 410 -26.89 -5.99 -18.68
N VAL A 411 -27.74 -5.62 -17.71
CA VAL A 411 -27.33 -5.03 -16.42
C VAL A 411 -27.84 -5.90 -15.27
N VAL A 412 -27.16 -5.88 -14.13
CA VAL A 412 -27.48 -6.74 -12.97
C VAL A 412 -27.70 -5.88 -11.72
N PRO A 413 -28.85 -5.19 -11.59
CA PRO A 413 -29.23 -4.54 -10.33
C PRO A 413 -29.23 -5.53 -9.16
N VAL A 414 -28.74 -5.08 -8.01
CA VAL A 414 -28.51 -5.90 -6.82
C VAL A 414 -29.50 -5.52 -5.71
N LEU A 415 -30.35 -6.47 -5.32
CA LEU A 415 -31.09 -6.35 -4.06
C LEU A 415 -30.13 -6.63 -2.90
N ARG A 416 -29.87 -5.62 -2.08
CA ARG A 416 -29.02 -5.73 -0.88
C ARG A 416 -29.75 -6.35 0.29
N ASP A 417 -29.04 -7.11 1.13
CA ASP A 417 -29.48 -7.72 2.39
C ASP A 417 -30.85 -8.44 2.29
N VAL A 418 -30.96 -9.34 1.32
CA VAL A 418 -32.25 -9.97 0.97
C VAL A 418 -32.79 -10.86 2.09
N VAL A 419 -31.93 -11.38 2.98
CA VAL A 419 -32.35 -12.25 4.10
C VAL A 419 -33.09 -11.46 5.18
N ASN A 420 -32.60 -10.29 5.60
CA ASN A 420 -33.17 -9.57 6.73
C ASN A 420 -34.33 -8.63 6.34
N ARG A 421 -34.39 -8.18 5.08
CA ARG A 421 -35.40 -7.22 4.61
C ARG A 421 -36.77 -7.84 4.32
N GLY A 422 -37.83 -7.04 4.49
CA GLY A 422 -39.21 -7.48 4.26
C GLY A 422 -39.54 -7.61 2.77
N VAL A 423 -40.39 -8.57 2.38
CA VAL A 423 -40.75 -8.78 0.95
C VAL A 423 -41.41 -7.55 0.32
N ALA A 424 -42.21 -6.80 1.08
CA ALA A 424 -42.84 -5.57 0.62
C ALA A 424 -41.82 -4.45 0.34
N GLU A 425 -40.77 -4.36 1.16
CA GLU A 425 -39.67 -3.42 1.00
C GLU A 425 -38.84 -3.77 -0.23
N LEU A 426 -38.41 -5.04 -0.33
CA LEU A 426 -37.69 -5.59 -1.49
C LEU A 426 -38.47 -5.43 -2.80
N ALA A 427 -39.81 -5.52 -2.76
CA ALA A 427 -40.66 -5.33 -3.95
C ALA A 427 -40.77 -3.86 -4.38
N ALA A 428 -40.71 -2.91 -3.45
CA ALA A 428 -40.67 -1.48 -3.75
C ALA A 428 -39.30 -1.08 -4.32
N ASP A 429 -38.23 -1.51 -3.65
CA ASP A 429 -36.83 -1.32 -4.05
C ASP A 429 -36.55 -1.90 -5.45
N TRP A 430 -36.97 -3.16 -5.68
CA TRP A 430 -36.85 -3.79 -6.99
C TRP A 430 -37.54 -3.03 -8.12
N LYS A 431 -38.68 -2.38 -7.85
CA LYS A 431 -39.39 -1.62 -8.87
C LYS A 431 -38.58 -0.40 -9.30
N ASP A 432 -38.08 0.37 -8.33
CA ASP A 432 -37.24 1.54 -8.58
C ASP A 432 -35.94 1.16 -9.30
N LEU A 433 -35.26 0.11 -8.83
CA LEU A 433 -34.04 -0.42 -9.46
C LEU A 433 -34.27 -0.85 -10.92
N VAL A 434 -35.39 -1.52 -11.24
CA VAL A 434 -35.70 -1.91 -12.63
C VAL A 434 -36.02 -0.71 -13.52
N ASP A 435 -36.78 0.25 -13.02
CA ASP A 435 -37.14 1.45 -13.78
C ASP A 435 -35.89 2.30 -14.07
N ARG A 436 -34.96 2.41 -13.10
CA ARG A 436 -33.66 3.08 -13.28
C ARG A 436 -32.64 2.26 -14.08
N ALA A 437 -32.65 0.93 -14.00
CA ALA A 437 -31.84 0.04 -14.85
C ALA A 437 -32.15 0.26 -16.33
N ARG A 438 -33.43 0.27 -16.69
CA ARG A 438 -33.89 0.53 -18.06
C ARG A 438 -33.55 1.94 -18.53
N ALA A 439 -33.69 2.93 -17.65
CA ALA A 439 -33.36 4.33 -17.94
C ALA A 439 -31.85 4.64 -17.92
N ARG A 440 -30.97 3.65 -17.64
CA ARG A 440 -29.51 3.82 -17.48
C ARG A 440 -29.12 4.82 -16.39
N ARG A 441 -29.80 4.75 -15.24
CA ARG A 441 -29.64 5.64 -14.07
C ARG A 441 -29.38 4.87 -12.77
N LEU A 442 -28.72 3.71 -12.88
CA LEU A 442 -28.16 3.03 -11.72
C LEU A 442 -26.79 3.61 -11.40
N LYS A 443 -26.50 3.75 -10.11
CA LYS A 443 -25.18 4.07 -9.60
C LYS A 443 -24.30 2.82 -9.56
N PRO A 444 -22.95 2.96 -9.57
CA PRO A 444 -22.03 1.81 -9.51
C PRO A 444 -22.31 0.84 -8.35
N GLU A 445 -22.70 1.33 -7.17
CA GLU A 445 -22.96 0.48 -6.00
C GLU A 445 -24.22 -0.39 -6.14
N GLU A 446 -25.11 -0.06 -7.08
CA GLU A 446 -26.41 -0.72 -7.28
C GLU A 446 -26.34 -1.89 -8.26
N TYR A 447 -25.24 -2.04 -9.03
CA TYR A 447 -24.99 -3.18 -9.92
C TYR A 447 -23.66 -3.90 -9.68
N SER A 448 -22.77 -3.37 -8.83
CA SER A 448 -21.49 -3.99 -8.50
C SER A 448 -21.59 -5.06 -7.41
N ASN A 449 -20.74 -6.08 -7.43
CA ASN A 449 -20.52 -7.03 -6.34
C ASN A 449 -21.80 -7.65 -5.72
N PRO A 450 -22.67 -8.31 -6.51
CA PRO A 450 -23.67 -9.24 -5.95
C PRO A 450 -22.96 -10.43 -5.29
N THR A 451 -23.57 -11.04 -4.26
CA THR A 451 -23.02 -12.27 -3.67
C THR A 451 -23.57 -13.52 -4.35
N PHE A 452 -24.82 -13.48 -4.81
CA PHE A 452 -25.48 -14.51 -5.60
C PHE A 452 -26.21 -13.88 -6.79
N THR A 453 -26.40 -14.62 -7.89
CA THR A 453 -27.04 -14.07 -9.10
C THR A 453 -28.20 -14.93 -9.62
N ILE A 454 -29.20 -14.26 -10.21
CA ILE A 454 -30.37 -14.90 -10.84
C ILE A 454 -30.56 -14.33 -12.24
N SER A 455 -30.59 -15.21 -13.23
CA SER A 455 -31.07 -14.95 -14.58
C SER A 455 -32.43 -15.62 -14.77
N ASN A 456 -33.44 -14.86 -15.24
CA ASN A 456 -34.80 -15.36 -15.43
C ASN A 456 -35.25 -15.13 -16.88
N MET A 457 -35.27 -16.20 -17.67
CA MET A 457 -35.77 -16.20 -19.05
C MET A 457 -37.17 -16.83 -19.17
N GLY A 458 -37.85 -17.09 -18.05
CA GLY A 458 -39.17 -17.71 -18.04
C GLY A 458 -40.26 -16.92 -18.77
N MET A 459 -40.07 -15.60 -18.93
CA MET A 459 -40.92 -14.71 -19.72
C MET A 459 -40.68 -14.80 -21.23
N LEU A 460 -39.53 -15.32 -21.66
CA LEU A 460 -39.09 -15.41 -23.07
C LEU A 460 -39.43 -16.77 -23.71
N GLY A 461 -40.09 -17.68 -22.99
CA GLY A 461 -40.49 -19.00 -23.51
C GLY A 461 -39.38 -20.04 -23.53
N VAL A 462 -38.23 -19.76 -22.90
CA VAL A 462 -37.07 -20.67 -22.85
C VAL A 462 -37.39 -21.87 -21.95
N SER A 463 -37.32 -23.09 -22.49
CA SER A 463 -37.64 -24.32 -21.75
C SER A 463 -36.58 -24.73 -20.75
N GLN A 464 -35.29 -24.51 -21.05
CA GLN A 464 -34.15 -24.72 -20.16
C GLN A 464 -32.96 -23.93 -20.71
N PHE A 465 -32.13 -23.38 -19.83
CA PHE A 465 -30.82 -22.82 -20.17
C PHE A 465 -29.87 -22.93 -18.97
N ASP A 466 -28.59 -22.74 -19.23
CA ASP A 466 -27.54 -22.59 -18.22
C ASP A 466 -27.06 -21.13 -18.22
N ALA A 467 -26.73 -20.59 -17.05
CA ALA A 467 -26.15 -19.25 -16.92
C ALA A 467 -24.70 -19.36 -16.41
N ILE A 468 -23.86 -18.37 -16.73
CA ILE A 468 -22.45 -18.34 -16.30
C ILE A 468 -22.35 -17.44 -15.07
N PRO A 469 -21.85 -17.94 -13.92
CA PRO A 469 -21.64 -17.10 -12.74
C PRO A 469 -20.53 -16.08 -13.02
N SER A 470 -20.73 -14.85 -12.54
CA SER A 470 -19.69 -13.83 -12.61
C SER A 470 -18.58 -14.11 -11.58
N PRO A 471 -17.33 -13.72 -11.85
CA PRO A 471 -16.26 -13.71 -10.85
C PRO A 471 -16.72 -12.95 -9.58
N GLY A 472 -16.30 -13.42 -8.41
CA GLY A 472 -16.82 -12.95 -7.13
C GLY A 472 -18.16 -13.56 -6.69
N THR A 473 -18.72 -14.48 -7.47
CA THR A 473 -19.81 -15.38 -7.08
C THR A 473 -19.41 -16.84 -7.31
N SER A 474 -19.99 -17.77 -6.56
CA SER A 474 -19.74 -19.22 -6.73
C SER A 474 -20.87 -19.97 -7.40
N ALA A 475 -22.05 -19.36 -7.51
CA ALA A 475 -23.20 -19.94 -8.18
C ALA A 475 -24.16 -18.89 -8.76
N ILE A 476 -24.91 -19.30 -9.77
CA ILE A 476 -25.97 -18.54 -10.44
C ILE A 476 -27.17 -19.44 -10.69
N PHE A 477 -28.39 -18.88 -10.58
CA PHE A 477 -29.61 -19.53 -11.04
C PHE A 477 -30.00 -19.10 -12.46
N ALA A 478 -30.38 -20.09 -13.27
CA ALA A 478 -31.09 -19.94 -14.53
C ALA A 478 -32.53 -20.44 -14.35
N ILE A 479 -33.51 -19.53 -14.39
CA ILE A 479 -34.93 -19.81 -14.18
C ILE A 479 -35.66 -19.79 -15.53
N ALA A 480 -36.18 -20.95 -15.93
CA ALA A 480 -36.81 -21.19 -17.22
C ALA A 480 -38.35 -21.09 -17.17
N THR A 481 -39.01 -21.20 -18.32
CA THR A 481 -40.48 -21.21 -18.43
C THR A 481 -41.06 -22.48 -17.79
N VAL A 482 -42.24 -22.34 -17.16
CA VAL A 482 -42.93 -23.45 -16.50
C VAL A 482 -43.31 -24.54 -17.51
N GLY A 483 -42.76 -25.75 -17.34
CA GLY A 483 -43.06 -26.92 -18.15
C GLY A 483 -44.02 -27.90 -17.46
N PRO A 484 -44.38 -29.02 -18.12
CA PRO A 484 -45.30 -30.03 -17.57
C PRO A 484 -44.82 -30.70 -16.28
N GLN A 485 -43.53 -30.65 -15.98
CA GLN A 485 -42.90 -31.22 -14.79
C GLN A 485 -42.69 -30.18 -13.67
N GLY A 486 -43.07 -28.92 -13.90
CA GLY A 486 -42.75 -27.77 -13.04
C GLY A 486 -41.85 -26.76 -13.76
N MET A 487 -41.45 -25.71 -13.03
CA MET A 487 -40.49 -24.69 -13.47
C MET A 487 -39.07 -25.25 -13.35
N PRO A 488 -38.31 -25.39 -14.45
CA PRO A 488 -36.91 -25.80 -14.38
C PRO A 488 -36.05 -24.68 -13.80
N VAL A 489 -35.26 -25.01 -12.79
CA VAL A 489 -34.25 -24.14 -12.19
C VAL A 489 -32.92 -24.86 -12.27
N THR A 490 -32.03 -24.38 -13.12
CA THR A 490 -30.65 -24.84 -13.20
C THR A 490 -29.80 -23.95 -12.31
N MET A 491 -29.00 -24.54 -11.43
CA MET A 491 -27.88 -23.86 -10.79
C MET A 491 -26.59 -24.25 -11.52
N THR A 492 -25.84 -23.25 -11.99
CA THR A 492 -24.43 -23.43 -12.36
C THR A 492 -23.57 -23.03 -11.17
N ALA A 493 -22.61 -23.87 -10.79
CA ALA A 493 -21.82 -23.71 -9.57
C ALA A 493 -20.34 -24.05 -9.78
N ASP A 494 -19.46 -23.40 -9.01
CA ASP A 494 -18.02 -23.68 -8.96
C ASP A 494 -17.73 -24.94 -8.13
N HIS A 495 -17.23 -25.98 -8.78
CA HIS A 495 -16.95 -27.27 -8.15
C HIS A 495 -15.76 -27.23 -7.17
N ARG A 496 -15.01 -26.12 -7.07
CA ARG A 496 -14.00 -25.92 -6.00
C ARG A 496 -14.63 -25.72 -4.63
N ILE A 497 -15.89 -25.30 -4.58
CA ILE A 497 -16.57 -24.81 -3.37
C ILE A 497 -17.81 -25.66 -3.09
N ILE A 498 -18.65 -25.85 -4.11
CA ILE A 498 -19.96 -26.49 -3.99
C ILE A 498 -19.86 -27.90 -4.58
N ASN A 499 -20.07 -28.94 -3.77
CA ASN A 499 -20.13 -30.30 -4.29
C ASN A 499 -21.55 -30.63 -4.79
N GLY A 500 -21.68 -31.66 -5.64
CA GLY A 500 -22.99 -32.10 -6.15
C GLY A 500 -24.03 -32.42 -5.04
N ALA A 501 -23.58 -32.90 -3.87
CA ALA A 501 -24.46 -33.12 -2.73
C ALA A 501 -24.98 -31.81 -2.11
N ASP A 502 -24.15 -30.77 -2.06
CA ASP A 502 -24.50 -29.47 -1.47
C ASP A 502 -25.42 -28.69 -2.42
N ALA A 503 -25.12 -28.74 -3.72
CA ALA A 503 -26.02 -28.29 -4.79
C ALA A 503 -27.41 -28.94 -4.70
N ALA A 504 -27.48 -30.26 -4.53
CA ALA A 504 -28.75 -30.98 -4.41
C ALA A 504 -29.53 -30.61 -3.14
N LYS A 505 -28.88 -30.50 -1.97
CA LYS A 505 -29.52 -30.08 -0.71
C LYS A 505 -30.07 -28.66 -0.81
N PHE A 506 -29.30 -27.74 -1.39
CA PHE A 506 -29.69 -26.35 -1.60
C PHE A 506 -30.88 -26.23 -2.55
N LEU A 507 -30.81 -26.88 -3.72
CA LEU A 507 -31.90 -26.87 -4.70
C LEU A 507 -33.20 -27.52 -4.18
N ASN A 508 -33.10 -28.59 -3.39
CA ASN A 508 -34.27 -29.16 -2.71
C ASN A 508 -34.85 -28.20 -1.65
N THR A 509 -34.00 -27.52 -0.87
CA THR A 509 -34.44 -26.53 0.11
C THR A 509 -35.11 -25.32 -0.54
N PHE A 510 -34.58 -24.85 -1.67
CA PHE A 510 -35.19 -23.82 -2.50
C PHE A 510 -36.54 -24.28 -3.05
N ARG A 511 -36.61 -25.51 -3.60
CA ARG A 511 -37.84 -26.13 -4.09
C ARG A 511 -38.91 -26.19 -2.98
N ASP A 512 -38.56 -26.65 -1.78
CA ASP A 512 -39.48 -26.72 -0.64
C ASP A 512 -40.03 -25.34 -0.26
N LEU A 513 -39.19 -24.30 -0.26
CA LEU A 513 -39.58 -22.92 0.02
C LEU A 513 -40.49 -22.31 -1.07
N VAL A 514 -40.35 -22.72 -2.33
CA VAL A 514 -41.20 -22.26 -3.43
C VAL A 514 -42.53 -23.03 -3.47
N GLU A 515 -42.51 -24.35 -3.26
CA GLU A 515 -43.72 -25.18 -3.21
C GLU A 515 -44.56 -24.90 -1.95
N ASN A 516 -43.92 -24.46 -0.84
CA ASN A 516 -44.57 -24.16 0.44
C ASN A 516 -44.28 -22.72 0.90
N PRO A 517 -44.93 -21.70 0.31
CA PRO A 517 -44.63 -20.28 0.51
C PRO A 517 -45.08 -19.68 1.87
N ALA A 518 -45.15 -20.46 2.96
CA ALA A 518 -45.63 -20.00 4.27
C ALA A 518 -44.81 -18.83 4.84
N TRP A 519 -43.54 -18.69 4.43
CA TRP A 519 -42.66 -17.57 4.79
C TRP A 519 -43.11 -16.21 4.21
N LEU A 520 -44.02 -16.18 3.23
CA LEU A 520 -44.65 -14.94 2.75
C LEU A 520 -45.70 -14.39 3.73
N ASP A 521 -46.28 -15.24 4.58
CA ASP A 521 -47.33 -14.86 5.55
C ASP A 521 -46.79 -14.51 6.94
N GLY A 522 -45.53 -14.83 7.21
CA GLY A 522 -44.84 -14.30 8.38
C GLY A 522 -44.65 -12.79 8.30
N ALA A 523 -45.24 -12.06 9.24
CA ALA A 523 -44.56 -10.87 9.77
C ALA A 523 -43.13 -11.29 10.18
N PRO A 524 -42.11 -10.41 10.04
CA PRO A 524 -40.71 -10.80 10.18
C PRO A 524 -40.53 -11.60 11.46
N THR A 525 -40.22 -12.89 11.32
CA THR A 525 -39.90 -13.71 12.48
C THR A 525 -38.66 -13.10 13.10
N ALA A 526 -38.83 -12.54 14.29
CA ALA A 526 -37.74 -12.28 15.21
C ALA A 526 -37.19 -13.63 15.73
N THR A 527 -36.78 -14.51 14.82
CA THR A 527 -35.71 -15.46 15.09
C THR A 527 -34.53 -14.62 15.54
N ALA A 528 -34.12 -14.86 16.78
CA ALA A 528 -33.14 -14.09 17.57
C ALA A 528 -32.24 -13.18 16.73
N ALA A 529 -32.27 -11.88 17.05
CA ALA A 529 -31.47 -10.84 16.41
C ALA A 529 -30.08 -11.40 16.07
N ALA A 530 -29.82 -11.58 14.77
CA ALA A 530 -28.50 -12.00 14.31
C ALA A 530 -27.49 -11.01 14.92
N PRO A 531 -26.38 -11.50 15.51
CA PRO A 531 -25.46 -10.63 16.22
C PRO A 531 -25.01 -9.53 15.26
N LYS A 532 -25.09 -8.27 15.73
CA LYS A 532 -24.53 -7.13 15.00
C LYS A 532 -23.12 -7.49 14.53
N ALA A 533 -22.88 -7.32 13.23
CA ALA A 533 -21.58 -7.34 12.55
C ALA A 533 -20.55 -8.28 13.19
N ALA A 534 -20.55 -9.56 12.79
CA ALA A 534 -19.58 -10.57 13.20
C ALA A 534 -19.10 -10.40 14.65
N LYS A 535 -19.94 -10.75 15.63
CA LYS A 535 -19.45 -10.92 16.99
C LYS A 535 -18.25 -11.86 16.91
N PHE A 536 -17.07 -11.31 17.18
CA PHE A 536 -15.94 -12.07 17.68
C PHE A 536 -16.49 -13.08 18.68
N ASP A 537 -16.09 -14.35 18.56
CA ASP A 537 -16.59 -15.43 19.43
C ASP A 537 -15.95 -15.32 20.81
N PHE A 538 -16.24 -14.20 21.45
CA PHE A 538 -15.62 -13.57 22.59
C PHE A 538 -16.56 -12.44 23.04
N THR A 539 -17.18 -12.59 24.19
CA THR A 539 -17.89 -11.50 24.85
C THR A 539 -17.07 -11.13 26.08
N LEU A 540 -16.80 -9.84 26.25
CA LEU A 540 -16.03 -9.32 27.38
C LEU A 540 -16.67 -9.77 28.71
N PRO A 541 -15.93 -10.42 29.63
CA PRO A 541 -16.51 -10.95 30.87
C PRO A 541 -17.23 -9.89 31.70
N GLU A 542 -18.49 -10.15 32.07
CA GLU A 542 -19.27 -9.24 32.93
C GLU A 542 -18.65 -9.16 34.35
N GLY A 543 -18.40 -7.95 34.83
CA GLY A 543 -17.85 -7.69 36.16
C GLY A 543 -17.64 -6.20 36.42
N ASP A 544 -17.31 -5.86 37.68
CA ASP A 544 -16.93 -4.50 38.10
C ASP A 544 -15.40 -4.41 38.11
N TRP A 545 -14.82 -4.10 36.94
CA TRP A 545 -13.39 -4.14 36.68
C TRP A 545 -12.74 -2.75 36.72
N ASP A 546 -11.49 -2.66 37.18
CA ASP A 546 -10.73 -1.41 37.10
C ASP A 546 -10.51 -0.99 35.65
N TYR A 547 -10.37 -1.94 34.71
CA TYR A 547 -10.23 -1.71 33.27
C TYR A 547 -10.96 -2.80 32.47
N ASP A 548 -11.50 -2.44 31.31
CA ASP A 548 -12.07 -3.42 30.38
C ASP A 548 -10.96 -4.30 29.79
N VAL A 549 -9.83 -3.67 29.42
CA VAL A 549 -8.65 -4.35 28.90
C VAL A 549 -7.37 -3.83 29.55
N VAL A 550 -6.48 -4.75 29.93
CA VAL A 550 -5.10 -4.43 30.32
C VAL A 550 -4.13 -4.96 29.28
N VAL A 551 -3.37 -4.05 28.66
CA VAL A 551 -2.30 -4.38 27.71
C VAL A 551 -0.95 -4.31 28.43
N ILE A 552 -0.19 -5.41 28.38
CA ILE A 552 1.11 -5.55 29.05
C ILE A 552 2.22 -5.45 28.00
N GLY A 553 2.85 -4.28 27.90
CA GLY A 553 3.90 -3.95 26.95
C GLY A 553 3.47 -2.88 25.95
N GLY A 554 4.17 -1.74 25.94
CA GLY A 554 3.96 -0.64 24.98
C GLY A 554 4.88 -0.72 23.76
N GLY A 555 5.01 -1.90 23.14
CA GLY A 555 5.59 -2.08 21.80
C GLY A 555 4.50 -2.06 20.72
N PRO A 556 4.84 -2.15 19.41
CA PRO A 556 3.87 -2.00 18.32
C PRO A 556 2.57 -2.79 18.50
N GLY A 557 2.64 -4.12 18.68
CA GLY A 557 1.46 -4.96 18.89
C GLY A 557 0.62 -4.64 20.14
N GLY A 558 1.20 -4.00 21.16
CA GLY A 558 0.46 -3.54 22.35
C GLY A 558 -0.07 -2.11 22.22
N GLU A 559 0.72 -1.21 21.66
CA GLU A 559 0.40 0.21 21.42
C GLU A 559 -0.74 0.35 20.41
N ASP A 560 -0.68 -0.39 19.30
CA ASP A 560 -1.72 -0.38 18.26
C ASP A 560 -3.01 -1.06 18.76
N CYS A 561 -2.89 -2.16 19.51
CA CYS A 561 -4.03 -2.84 20.15
C CYS A 561 -4.73 -1.93 21.18
N ALA A 562 -3.97 -1.24 22.04
CA ALA A 562 -4.53 -0.34 23.04
C ALA A 562 -5.27 0.85 22.39
N ARG A 563 -4.77 1.37 21.26
CA ARG A 563 -5.42 2.47 20.51
C ARG A 563 -6.74 2.02 19.89
N ASP A 564 -6.74 0.91 19.16
CA ASP A 564 -7.93 0.36 18.50
C ASP A 564 -9.05 0.05 19.52
N LEU A 565 -8.70 -0.54 20.66
CA LEU A 565 -9.65 -0.83 21.74
C LEU A 565 -10.29 0.45 22.33
N VAL A 566 -9.52 1.53 22.52
CA VAL A 566 -10.06 2.79 23.03
C VAL A 566 -10.90 3.52 21.98
N GLU A 567 -10.57 3.41 20.69
CA GLU A 567 -11.40 3.91 19.59
C GLU A 567 -12.78 3.21 19.56
N HIS A 568 -12.81 1.92 19.87
CA HIS A 568 -14.05 1.14 20.07
C HIS A 568 -14.74 1.36 21.44
N GLY A 569 -14.22 2.26 22.27
CA GLY A 569 -14.86 2.73 23.51
C GLY A 569 -14.54 1.94 24.78
N PHE A 570 -13.58 1.01 24.74
CA PHE A 570 -13.15 0.27 25.93
C PHE A 570 -12.23 1.12 26.84
N LYS A 571 -12.31 0.90 28.15
CA LYS A 571 -11.42 1.49 29.16
C LYS A 571 -10.13 0.67 29.25
N VAL A 572 -9.05 1.18 28.64
CA VAL A 572 -7.78 0.45 28.52
C VAL A 572 -6.69 1.03 29.43
N ALA A 573 -5.97 0.14 30.14
CA ALA A 573 -4.66 0.44 30.70
C ALA A 573 -3.55 -0.17 29.83
N MET A 574 -2.50 0.60 29.54
CA MET A 574 -1.28 0.08 28.91
C MET A 574 -0.13 0.16 29.91
N ILE A 575 0.40 -0.99 30.30
CA ILE A 575 1.49 -1.12 31.27
C ILE A 575 2.80 -1.26 30.49
N ASN A 576 3.69 -0.27 30.63
CA ASN A 576 4.95 -0.19 29.88
C ASN A 576 6.13 -0.09 30.86
N ASP A 577 7.19 -0.88 30.67
CA ASP A 577 8.34 -0.87 31.59
C ASP A 577 9.16 0.44 31.51
N SER A 578 9.19 1.03 30.32
CA SER A 578 9.90 2.25 29.96
C SER A 578 9.08 3.54 30.23
N PRO A 579 9.73 4.69 30.51
CA PRO A 579 9.03 5.97 30.66
C PRO A 579 8.38 6.48 29.36
N LEU A 580 8.75 5.91 28.21
CA LEU A 580 8.14 6.19 26.89
C LEU A 580 7.79 4.87 26.16
N PRO A 581 6.65 4.80 25.43
CA PRO A 581 6.24 3.65 24.62
C PRO A 581 7.05 3.54 23.32
N GLY A 582 6.69 2.60 22.43
CA GLY A 582 7.38 2.22 21.20
C GLY A 582 8.24 0.95 21.29
N GLY A 583 8.34 0.36 22.49
CA GLY A 583 8.97 -0.94 22.78
C GLY A 583 10.33 -1.19 22.13
N GLU A 584 10.54 -2.43 21.66
CA GLU A 584 11.79 -2.86 21.05
C GLU A 584 12.08 -2.13 19.73
N CYS A 585 11.07 -1.98 18.87
CA CYS A 585 11.19 -1.38 17.55
C CYS A 585 11.73 0.07 17.63
N LEU A 586 11.17 0.90 18.51
CA LEU A 586 11.59 2.28 18.67
C LEU A 586 12.92 2.42 19.41
N TRP A 587 13.13 1.68 20.51
CA TRP A 587 14.25 1.98 21.42
C TRP A 587 15.52 1.16 21.15
N ARG A 588 15.40 -0.07 20.65
CA ARG A 588 16.47 -1.09 20.70
C ARG A 588 16.70 -1.84 19.38
N GLY A 589 15.83 -1.65 18.38
CA GLY A 589 15.94 -2.32 17.09
C GLY A 589 15.78 -1.38 15.89
N CYS A 590 14.61 -1.46 15.26
CA CYS A 590 14.41 -1.05 13.88
C CYS A 590 14.48 0.46 13.62
N ILE A 591 14.25 1.34 14.60
CA ILE A 591 14.40 2.80 14.44
C ILE A 591 15.85 3.27 14.69
N PRO A 592 16.55 2.89 15.78
CA PRO A 592 17.95 3.28 15.94
C PRO A 592 18.85 2.69 14.84
N SER A 593 18.58 1.46 14.37
CA SER A 593 19.34 0.90 13.24
C SER A 593 19.13 1.71 11.96
N LYS A 594 17.90 2.13 11.63
CA LYS A 594 17.63 3.01 10.47
C LYS A 594 18.38 4.34 10.53
N ALA A 595 18.50 4.96 11.70
CA ALA A 595 19.23 6.22 11.86
C ALA A 595 20.72 6.05 11.53
N TRP A 596 21.36 4.97 12.01
CA TRP A 596 22.74 4.65 11.66
C TRP A 596 22.89 4.20 10.19
N ARG A 597 22.00 3.32 9.69
CA ARG A 597 22.03 2.88 8.29
C ARG A 597 21.94 4.05 7.30
N ALA A 598 21.05 5.01 7.53
CA ALA A 598 20.91 6.16 6.63
C ALA A 598 22.20 6.99 6.46
N ALA A 599 23.13 6.92 7.43
CA ALA A 599 24.47 7.47 7.34
C ALA A 599 25.48 6.49 6.69
N ALA A 600 25.40 5.19 7.02
CA ALA A 600 26.22 4.13 6.42
C ALA A 600 25.98 4.00 4.90
N ASP A 601 24.72 3.92 4.48
CA ASP A 601 24.28 3.87 3.08
C ASP A 601 24.84 5.08 2.30
N ARG A 602 24.73 6.30 2.87
CA ARG A 602 25.32 7.52 2.28
C ARG A 602 26.85 7.48 2.15
N ILE A 603 27.55 6.78 3.05
CA ILE A 603 29.00 6.59 2.97
C ILE A 603 29.33 5.60 1.85
N ARG A 604 28.57 4.51 1.75
CA ARG A 604 28.71 3.43 0.77
C ARG A 604 28.41 3.91 -0.66
N ASP A 605 27.29 4.60 -0.86
CA ASP A 605 26.85 5.11 -2.16
C ASP A 605 27.86 6.11 -2.73
N ARG A 606 28.41 6.98 -1.89
CA ARG A 606 29.41 8.00 -2.29
C ARG A 606 30.71 7.43 -2.84
N ALA A 607 31.03 6.15 -2.60
CA ALA A 607 32.13 5.50 -3.29
C ALA A 607 31.93 5.44 -4.82
N HIS A 608 30.67 5.48 -5.27
CA HIS A 608 30.24 5.34 -6.67
C HIS A 608 29.88 6.67 -7.35
N ASP A 609 29.81 7.79 -6.62
CA ASP A 609 29.49 9.15 -7.12
C ASP A 609 30.23 9.54 -8.41
N LYS A 610 31.49 9.11 -8.56
CA LYS A 610 32.31 9.36 -9.76
C LYS A 610 31.74 8.78 -11.04
N LEU A 611 30.99 7.68 -10.95
CA LEU A 611 30.29 7.07 -12.09
C LEU A 611 29.12 7.95 -12.56
N LEU A 612 28.55 8.74 -11.66
CA LEU A 612 27.48 9.73 -11.91
C LEU A 612 28.04 11.11 -12.28
N GLY A 613 29.37 11.26 -12.41
CA GLY A 613 30.04 12.52 -12.68
C GLY A 613 30.28 13.43 -11.46
N ILE A 614 29.81 13.04 -10.28
CA ILE A 614 29.99 13.78 -9.02
C ILE A 614 31.41 13.50 -8.49
N LYS A 615 32.13 14.54 -8.04
CA LYS A 615 33.55 14.46 -7.66
C LYS A 615 33.81 15.11 -6.30
N GLY A 616 34.79 14.60 -5.57
CA GLY A 616 35.21 15.12 -4.26
C GLY A 616 34.38 14.63 -3.08
N THR A 617 33.41 13.76 -3.33
CA THR A 617 32.47 13.20 -2.33
C THR A 617 32.85 11.81 -1.82
N ASP A 618 33.77 11.13 -2.51
CA ASP A 618 34.21 9.73 -2.30
C ASP A 618 35.05 9.49 -1.05
N LYS A 619 35.21 10.51 -0.20
CA LYS A 619 35.93 10.43 1.09
C LYS A 619 35.12 11.09 2.20
N PRO A 620 33.90 10.60 2.49
CA PRO A 620 33.10 11.11 3.59
C PRO A 620 33.83 10.91 4.93
N LYS A 621 33.55 11.78 5.89
CA LYS A 621 33.95 11.62 7.29
C LYS A 621 32.69 11.53 8.14
N LEU A 622 32.65 10.56 9.05
CA LEU A 622 31.57 10.44 10.01
C LEU A 622 31.85 11.33 11.22
N ASP A 623 30.88 12.15 11.61
CA ASP A 623 30.82 12.75 12.94
C ASP A 623 29.92 11.86 13.81
N TRP A 624 30.53 11.08 14.70
CA TRP A 624 29.83 10.14 15.58
C TRP A 624 28.92 10.87 16.58
N GLN A 625 29.37 12.00 17.12
CA GLN A 625 28.60 12.76 18.12
C GLN A 625 27.36 13.42 17.50
N GLN A 626 27.49 13.93 16.27
CA GLN A 626 26.35 14.46 15.52
C GLN A 626 25.34 13.36 15.13
N LEU A 627 25.82 12.19 14.67
CA LEU A 627 24.96 11.05 14.36
C LEU A 627 24.20 10.56 15.61
N GLU A 628 24.90 10.41 16.73
CA GLU A 628 24.30 9.98 18.00
C GLU A 628 23.29 10.98 18.55
N LYS A 629 23.60 12.28 18.48
CA LYS A 629 22.65 13.33 18.83
C LYS A 629 21.37 13.22 17.98
N HIS A 630 21.51 13.11 16.65
CA HIS A 630 20.38 12.99 15.75
C HIS A 630 19.55 11.72 16.02
N ARG A 631 20.20 10.56 16.23
CA ARG A 631 19.51 9.32 16.58
C ARG A 631 18.68 9.49 17.86
N ARG A 632 19.30 10.01 18.94
CA ARG A 632 18.63 10.20 20.24
C ARG A 632 17.45 11.17 20.14
N GLU A 633 17.62 12.27 19.39
CA GLU A 633 16.56 13.23 19.09
C GLU A 633 15.37 12.58 18.36
N VAL A 634 15.62 11.74 17.34
CA VAL A 634 14.57 11.00 16.62
C VAL A 634 13.81 10.04 17.56
N LEU A 635 14.53 9.30 18.42
CA LEU A 635 13.90 8.36 19.36
C LEU A 635 13.04 9.08 20.40
N GLU A 636 13.57 10.12 21.04
CA GLU A 636 12.83 10.92 22.01
C GLU A 636 11.61 11.60 21.40
N THR A 637 11.75 12.19 20.20
CA THR A 637 10.64 12.86 19.52
C THR A 637 9.50 11.86 19.26
N ARG A 638 9.81 10.70 18.67
CA ARG A 638 8.81 9.65 18.41
C ARG A 638 8.20 9.08 19.70
N GLY A 639 8.99 8.83 20.73
CA GLY A 639 8.49 8.32 22.01
C GLY A 639 7.58 9.31 22.75
N LYS A 640 7.93 10.61 22.72
CA LYS A 640 7.08 11.68 23.25
C LYS A 640 5.79 11.84 22.43
N MET A 641 5.88 11.75 21.10
CA MET A 641 4.69 11.77 20.23
C MET A 641 3.76 10.59 20.53
N ALA A 642 4.28 9.36 20.61
CA ALA A 642 3.50 8.18 20.94
C ALA A 642 2.80 8.33 22.31
N LEU A 643 3.55 8.67 23.37
CA LEU A 643 2.97 8.89 24.71
C LEU A 643 1.89 9.99 24.73
N ASN A 644 2.09 11.07 23.97
CA ASN A 644 1.11 12.14 23.86
C ASN A 644 -0.14 11.70 23.10
N THR A 645 0.00 10.90 22.05
CA THR A 645 -1.11 10.30 21.30
C THR A 645 -1.90 9.35 22.19
N ASP A 646 -1.24 8.45 22.91
CA ASP A 646 -1.87 7.43 23.77
C ASP A 646 -2.71 8.08 24.88
N LYS A 647 -2.14 9.10 25.53
CA LYS A 647 -2.87 9.90 26.54
C LYS A 647 -3.96 10.76 25.91
N GLY A 648 -3.75 11.24 24.68
CA GLY A 648 -4.72 12.02 23.92
C GLY A 648 -5.98 11.22 23.56
N VAL A 649 -5.83 9.94 23.19
CA VAL A 649 -6.96 9.02 22.96
C VAL A 649 -7.57 8.48 24.27
N LYS A 650 -6.92 8.70 25.43
CA LYS A 650 -7.31 8.32 26.80
C LYS A 650 -6.94 6.89 27.24
N ILE A 651 -5.86 6.32 26.70
CA ILE A 651 -5.24 5.13 27.31
C ILE A 651 -4.61 5.54 28.66
N ASP A 652 -4.86 4.77 29.73
CA ASP A 652 -4.13 4.93 30.99
C ASP A 652 -2.73 4.29 30.86
N VAL A 653 -1.76 5.09 30.42
CA VAL A 653 -0.37 4.64 30.24
C VAL A 653 0.35 4.64 31.59
N ILE A 654 0.55 3.44 32.14
CA ILE A 654 1.17 3.21 33.45
C ILE A 654 2.60 2.72 33.23
N GLN A 655 3.59 3.46 33.75
CA GLN A 655 4.95 2.94 33.78
C GLN A 655 5.08 1.89 34.90
N GLY A 656 5.54 0.68 34.58
CA GLY A 656 5.82 -0.38 35.55
C GLY A 656 5.93 -1.78 34.93
N PHE A 657 6.17 -2.78 35.77
CA PHE A 657 6.19 -4.20 35.39
C PHE A 657 4.92 -4.89 35.88
N ALA A 658 4.15 -5.51 34.97
CA ALA A 658 3.00 -6.33 35.34
C ALA A 658 3.43 -7.75 35.72
N SER A 659 2.74 -8.36 36.69
CA SER A 659 2.75 -9.80 36.94
C SER A 659 1.34 -10.25 37.34
N PHE A 660 0.89 -11.40 36.83
CA PHE A 660 -0.42 -11.96 37.17
C PHE A 660 -0.45 -12.38 38.65
N VAL A 661 -1.58 -12.09 39.29
CA VAL A 661 -1.94 -12.51 40.65
C VAL A 661 -2.93 -13.68 40.58
N ASP A 662 -3.86 -13.59 39.63
CA ASP A 662 -4.77 -14.64 39.16
C ASP A 662 -5.12 -14.35 37.68
N ASP A 663 -6.17 -14.97 37.14
CA ASP A 663 -6.61 -14.82 35.76
C ASP A 663 -7.36 -13.50 35.45
N HIS A 664 -7.67 -12.69 36.46
CA HIS A 664 -8.37 -11.40 36.33
C HIS A 664 -7.68 -10.22 37.05
N HIS A 665 -6.55 -10.45 37.71
CA HIS A 665 -5.78 -9.42 38.42
C HIS A 665 -4.30 -9.43 38.07
N VAL A 666 -3.73 -8.25 37.82
CA VAL A 666 -2.27 -8.05 37.71
C VAL A 666 -1.77 -7.07 38.76
N PHE A 667 -0.62 -7.39 39.34
CA PHE A 667 0.16 -6.47 40.16
C PHE A 667 1.15 -5.71 39.28
N ILE A 668 1.11 -4.38 39.36
CA ILE A 668 1.99 -3.46 38.64
C ILE A 668 3.06 -2.96 39.60
N ASP A 669 4.29 -3.47 39.49
CA ASP A 669 5.46 -2.97 40.21
C ASP A 669 5.94 -1.65 39.61
N THR A 670 6.00 -0.60 40.43
CA THR A 670 6.49 0.74 40.07
C THR A 670 7.77 1.12 40.84
N GLY A 671 8.30 0.21 41.66
CA GLY A 671 9.46 0.42 42.52
C GLY A 671 10.78 0.60 41.78
N ALA A 672 10.87 0.12 40.53
CA ALA A 672 12.04 0.20 39.66
C ALA A 672 11.87 1.10 38.43
N ASN A 673 10.86 1.98 38.42
CA ASN A 673 10.63 2.91 37.32
C ASN A 673 11.85 3.84 37.11
N ILE A 674 12.32 3.92 35.86
CA ILE A 674 13.44 4.77 35.43
C ILE A 674 12.96 5.95 34.60
N THR A 675 13.73 7.05 34.60
CA THR A 675 13.44 8.24 33.78
C THR A 675 14.21 8.26 32.45
N ASP A 676 15.23 7.43 32.29
CA ASP A 676 16.01 7.29 31.05
C ASP A 676 15.34 6.25 30.12
N PRO A 677 14.84 6.64 28.93
CA PRO A 677 14.24 5.71 27.98
C PRO A 677 15.28 4.87 27.19
N PHE A 678 16.57 5.25 27.21
CA PHE A 678 17.61 4.58 26.44
C PHE A 678 18.16 3.32 27.14
N THR A 679 17.89 3.13 28.43
CA THR A 679 18.27 1.95 29.20
C THR A 679 17.11 0.94 29.22
N ARG A 680 17.38 -0.38 29.26
CA ARG A 680 16.33 -1.37 29.56
C ARG A 680 16.12 -1.41 31.08
N PRO A 681 14.92 -1.10 31.62
CA PRO A 681 14.67 -1.20 33.05
C PRO A 681 14.77 -2.66 33.53
N GLN A 682 14.91 -2.83 34.84
CA GLN A 682 14.90 -4.14 35.49
C GLN A 682 13.66 -4.24 36.41
N PRO A 683 13.06 -5.43 36.58
CA PRO A 683 11.95 -5.62 37.52
C PRO A 683 12.30 -5.18 38.94
N GLY A 684 11.30 -4.66 39.66
CA GLY A 684 11.44 -4.24 41.05
C GLY A 684 11.42 -5.40 42.06
N ASP A 685 11.39 -5.04 43.34
CA ASP A 685 11.34 -5.99 44.45
C ASP A 685 9.92 -6.33 44.91
N GLY A 686 8.89 -5.91 44.16
CA GLY A 686 7.48 -6.10 44.46
C GLY A 686 6.93 -5.26 45.62
N LYS A 687 7.73 -4.41 46.28
CA LYS A 687 7.27 -3.66 47.48
C LYS A 687 6.50 -2.37 47.18
N LYS A 688 6.56 -1.87 45.95
CA LYS A 688 5.87 -0.65 45.51
C LYS A 688 5.09 -0.93 44.24
N GLY A 689 3.78 -0.72 44.28
CA GLY A 689 2.92 -1.01 43.16
C GLY A 689 1.45 -0.96 43.54
N ARG A 690 0.59 -1.37 42.62
CA ARG A 690 -0.84 -1.58 42.85
C ARG A 690 -1.31 -2.82 42.10
N THR A 691 -2.27 -3.55 42.67
CA THR A 691 -3.05 -4.53 41.91
C THR A 691 -4.16 -3.79 41.17
N VAL A 692 -4.46 -4.21 39.95
CA VAL A 692 -5.64 -3.78 39.17
C VAL A 692 -6.36 -5.01 38.63
N SER A 693 -7.68 -4.91 38.56
CA SER A 693 -8.58 -5.93 38.01
C SER A 693 -8.94 -5.64 36.54
N PHE A 694 -9.20 -6.69 35.75
CA PHE A 694 -9.50 -6.55 34.32
C PHE A 694 -10.48 -7.60 33.81
N ALA A 695 -11.26 -7.26 32.78
CA ALA A 695 -12.06 -8.25 32.06
C ALA A 695 -11.21 -9.05 31.06
N VAL A 696 -10.27 -8.40 30.39
CA VAL A 696 -9.40 -8.96 29.34
C VAL A 696 -7.94 -8.54 29.54
N ALA A 697 -6.99 -9.43 29.26
CA ALA A 697 -5.57 -9.07 29.22
C ALA A 697 -4.94 -9.37 27.84
N VAL A 698 -4.01 -8.53 27.41
CA VAL A 698 -3.20 -8.72 26.19
C VAL A 698 -1.72 -8.66 26.56
N ILE A 699 -0.97 -9.72 26.28
CA ILE A 699 0.46 -9.83 26.60
C ILE A 699 1.28 -9.50 25.35
N ALA A 700 2.02 -8.40 25.39
CA ALA A 700 2.82 -7.85 24.28
C ALA A 700 4.23 -7.43 24.75
N THR A 701 4.84 -8.20 25.66
CA THR A 701 6.13 -7.87 26.31
C THR A 701 7.36 -8.02 25.41
N GLY A 702 7.21 -8.63 24.23
CA GLY A 702 8.29 -8.86 23.27
C GLY A 702 9.38 -9.83 23.77
N ALA A 703 10.54 -9.81 23.11
CA ALA A 703 11.66 -10.70 23.43
C ALA A 703 12.99 -9.93 23.58
N PRO A 704 13.64 -9.93 24.77
CA PRO A 704 14.99 -9.41 24.93
C PRO A 704 16.06 -10.27 24.20
N PRO A 705 17.30 -9.75 24.04
CA PRO A 705 18.40 -10.47 23.41
C PRO A 705 18.77 -11.74 24.17
N PHE A 706 18.94 -12.87 23.45
CA PHE A 706 19.40 -14.12 24.05
C PHE A 706 20.91 -14.26 23.93
N VAL A 707 21.59 -14.44 25.06
CA VAL A 707 23.04 -14.68 25.13
C VAL A 707 23.30 -16.14 25.54
N PRO A 708 23.86 -16.99 24.65
CA PRO A 708 24.16 -18.37 24.97
C PRO A 708 25.31 -18.48 26.00
N PRO A 709 25.42 -19.62 26.72
CA PRO A 709 26.42 -19.83 27.78
C PRO A 709 27.84 -20.08 27.23
N ILE A 710 28.36 -19.15 26.44
CA ILE A 710 29.73 -19.12 25.95
C ILE A 710 30.66 -18.69 27.10
N PRO A 711 31.80 -19.39 27.34
CA PRO A 711 32.73 -19.02 28.40
C PRO A 711 33.16 -17.55 28.32
N GLY A 712 32.87 -16.80 29.39
CA GLY A 712 33.20 -15.37 29.52
C GLY A 712 32.20 -14.39 28.87
N ALA A 713 31.16 -14.85 28.17
CA ALA A 713 30.13 -13.97 27.63
C ALA A 713 29.41 -13.17 28.73
N GLN A 714 28.96 -13.83 29.80
CA GLN A 714 28.28 -13.19 30.93
C GLN A 714 29.15 -12.13 31.63
N LYS A 715 30.41 -12.46 31.94
CA LYS A 715 31.37 -11.47 32.49
C LYS A 715 31.58 -10.29 31.52
N GLY A 716 31.59 -10.56 30.22
CA GLY A 716 31.70 -9.53 29.19
C GLY A 716 30.48 -8.61 29.11
N LEU A 717 29.26 -9.11 29.36
CA LEU A 717 28.07 -8.27 29.46
C LEU A 717 28.19 -7.34 30.68
N GLU A 718 28.58 -7.91 31.83
CA GLU A 718 28.74 -7.18 33.09
C GLU A 718 29.82 -6.08 33.03
N SER A 719 30.90 -6.28 32.26
CA SER A 719 31.90 -5.25 32.02
C SER A 719 31.57 -4.29 30.86
N GLY A 720 30.57 -4.59 30.03
CA GLY A 720 30.26 -3.84 28.81
C GLY A 720 31.19 -4.15 27.61
N GLY A 721 32.03 -5.19 27.71
CA GLY A 721 32.89 -5.66 26.62
C GLY A 721 32.15 -6.55 25.61
N VAL A 722 31.06 -7.19 26.05
CA VAL A 722 30.07 -7.85 25.20
C VAL A 722 28.84 -6.96 25.12
N LEU A 723 28.41 -6.67 23.90
CA LEU A 723 27.24 -5.88 23.55
C LEU A 723 26.11 -6.80 23.08
N THR A 724 24.88 -6.31 23.13
CA THR A 724 23.69 -6.95 22.53
C THR A 724 22.95 -5.93 21.66
N SER A 725 21.83 -6.31 21.04
CA SER A 725 20.95 -5.33 20.40
C SER A 725 20.36 -4.30 21.37
N ASP A 726 20.41 -4.52 22.69
CA ASP A 726 20.01 -3.50 23.66
C ASP A 726 21.12 -2.47 23.94
N THR A 727 22.39 -2.90 23.96
CA THR A 727 23.51 -2.10 24.49
C THR A 727 24.45 -1.52 23.45
N VAL A 728 24.43 -2.01 22.20
CA VAL A 728 25.28 -1.50 21.11
C VAL A 728 25.10 0.01 20.87
N TRP A 729 23.90 0.54 21.12
CA TRP A 729 23.52 1.95 20.98
C TRP A 729 24.17 2.91 22.00
N ASN A 730 24.93 2.39 22.97
CA ASN A 730 25.59 3.17 24.02
C ASN A 730 27.12 3.23 23.85
N LEU A 731 27.62 2.90 22.65
CA LEU A 731 29.03 3.02 22.30
C LEU A 731 29.51 4.49 22.29
N PRO A 732 30.63 4.82 22.96
CA PRO A 732 31.13 6.19 23.02
C PRO A 732 31.71 6.68 21.69
N ASP A 733 32.27 5.76 20.89
CA ASP A 733 32.92 6.00 19.60
C ASP A 733 32.71 4.79 18.68
N VAL A 734 32.94 4.98 17.37
CA VAL A 734 33.01 3.87 16.41
C VAL A 734 34.20 2.94 16.77
N PRO A 735 33.98 1.63 16.99
CA PRO A 735 35.07 0.69 17.21
C PRO A 735 35.94 0.56 15.95
N LYS A 736 37.25 0.43 16.13
CA LYS A 736 38.18 0.08 15.05
C LYS A 736 38.05 -1.38 14.66
N ARG A 737 37.69 -2.25 15.61
CA ARG A 737 37.56 -3.70 15.43
C ARG A 737 36.37 -4.25 16.20
N LEU A 738 35.49 -5.00 15.55
CA LEU A 738 34.29 -5.59 16.16
C LEU A 738 34.23 -7.09 15.85
N GLY A 739 34.05 -7.93 16.88
CA GLY A 739 33.60 -9.31 16.67
C GLY A 739 32.08 -9.36 16.74
N VAL A 740 31.41 -10.05 15.83
CA VAL A 740 29.95 -10.26 15.84
C VAL A 740 29.68 -11.76 15.87
N ILE A 741 28.83 -12.21 16.80
CA ILE A 741 28.45 -13.62 16.96
C ILE A 741 26.97 -13.77 16.61
N GLY A 742 26.67 -14.62 15.62
CA GLY A 742 25.34 -14.78 15.03
C GLY A 742 25.20 -14.00 13.73
N GLY A 743 25.01 -14.71 12.63
CA GLY A 743 24.79 -14.23 11.27
C GLY A 743 23.32 -14.10 10.88
N GLY A 744 22.42 -13.98 11.87
CA GLY A 744 21.03 -13.58 11.64
C GLY A 744 20.90 -12.11 11.19
N ALA A 745 19.67 -11.65 10.95
CA ALA A 745 19.40 -10.31 10.41
C ALA A 745 20.09 -9.18 11.21
N ILE A 746 20.04 -9.23 12.55
CA ILE A 746 20.68 -8.27 13.45
C ILE A 746 22.20 -8.24 13.24
N GLY A 747 22.86 -9.41 13.22
CA GLY A 747 24.31 -9.52 13.10
C GLY A 747 24.82 -9.04 11.74
N VAL A 748 24.12 -9.41 10.65
CA VAL A 748 24.45 -9.01 9.28
C VAL A 748 24.17 -7.52 9.03
N GLU A 749 23.14 -6.94 9.66
CA GLU A 749 22.87 -5.50 9.62
C GLU A 749 23.95 -4.70 10.36
N MET A 750 24.24 -5.06 11.61
CA MET A 750 25.25 -4.36 12.42
C MET A 750 26.66 -4.51 11.82
N ALA A 751 27.01 -5.68 11.28
CA ALA A 751 28.28 -5.89 10.61
C ALA A 751 28.49 -4.93 9.44
N GLN A 752 27.47 -4.71 8.62
CA GLN A 752 27.50 -3.77 7.49
C GLN A 752 27.60 -2.30 7.95
N ILE A 753 26.81 -1.89 8.95
CA ILE A 753 26.85 -0.51 9.48
C ILE A 753 28.26 -0.17 9.97
N PHE A 754 28.85 -1.02 10.80
CA PHE A 754 30.19 -0.79 11.33
C PHE A 754 31.27 -0.89 10.25
N GLN A 755 31.14 -1.82 9.30
CA GLN A 755 32.00 -1.88 8.11
C GLN A 755 32.04 -0.55 7.36
N ASP A 756 30.87 0.03 7.03
CA ASP A 756 30.77 1.32 6.33
C ASP A 756 31.37 2.47 7.15
N PHE A 757 31.16 2.48 8.47
CA PHE A 757 31.81 3.41 9.39
C PHE A 757 33.34 3.21 9.54
N GLY A 758 33.90 2.17 8.90
CA GLY A 758 35.34 1.92 8.82
C GLY A 758 35.89 0.90 9.83
N THR A 759 35.02 0.29 10.63
CA THR A 759 35.37 -0.82 11.55
C THR A 759 35.83 -2.04 10.76
N LYS A 760 36.87 -2.74 11.24
CA LYS A 760 37.15 -4.11 10.80
C LYS A 760 36.29 -5.11 11.58
N VAL A 761 35.35 -5.74 10.90
CA VAL A 761 34.36 -6.67 11.46
C VAL A 761 34.74 -8.12 11.16
N LEU A 762 34.66 -8.98 12.17
CA LEU A 762 34.62 -10.43 12.01
C LEU A 762 33.22 -10.92 12.40
N LEU A 763 32.46 -11.45 11.44
CA LEU A 763 31.15 -12.05 11.67
C LEU A 763 31.32 -13.58 11.77
N LEU A 764 30.85 -14.16 12.86
CA LEU A 764 30.91 -15.60 13.14
C LEU A 764 29.50 -16.18 13.18
N GLU A 765 29.25 -17.17 12.33
CA GLU A 765 28.00 -17.94 12.30
C GLU A 765 28.29 -19.42 12.57
N GLY A 766 27.52 -20.03 13.47
CA GLY A 766 27.65 -21.45 13.82
C GLY A 766 27.00 -22.39 12.80
N GLN A 767 26.02 -21.90 12.04
CA GLN A 767 25.46 -22.58 10.87
C GLN A 767 26.40 -22.53 9.66
N ASP A 768 26.15 -23.34 8.64
CA ASP A 768 26.92 -23.38 7.39
C ASP A 768 26.80 -22.10 6.55
N ARG A 769 25.83 -21.24 6.86
CA ARG A 769 25.49 -20.00 6.16
C ARG A 769 24.96 -18.92 7.10
N ILE A 770 25.21 -17.65 6.79
CA ILE A 770 24.47 -16.52 7.37
C ILE A 770 23.02 -16.50 6.86
N LEU A 771 22.14 -15.78 7.57
CA LEU A 771 20.72 -15.63 7.25
C LEU A 771 20.03 -16.99 7.00
N ALA A 772 20.10 -17.88 7.98
CA ALA A 772 19.58 -19.25 7.86
C ALA A 772 18.07 -19.36 7.56
N GLU A 773 17.27 -18.32 7.87
CA GLU A 773 15.84 -18.22 7.50
C GLU A 773 15.61 -17.80 6.04
N VAL A 774 16.64 -17.27 5.37
CA VAL A 774 16.56 -16.77 3.99
C VAL A 774 16.91 -17.89 3.00
N GLU A 775 16.41 -17.76 1.77
CA GLU A 775 16.67 -18.72 0.70
C GLU A 775 18.19 -18.91 0.45
N PRO A 776 18.68 -20.16 0.31
CA PRO A 776 20.11 -20.45 0.17
C PRO A 776 20.84 -19.66 -0.91
N GLU A 777 20.22 -19.44 -2.06
CA GLU A 777 20.86 -18.76 -3.18
C GLU A 777 21.01 -17.25 -2.91
N VAL A 778 20.02 -16.62 -2.25
CA VAL A 778 20.09 -15.21 -1.82
C VAL A 778 21.14 -15.04 -0.73
N ALA A 779 21.11 -15.87 0.31
CA ALA A 779 22.10 -15.83 1.40
C ALA A 779 23.53 -15.99 0.88
N LYS A 780 23.76 -16.94 -0.05
CA LYS A 780 25.07 -17.17 -0.68
C LYS A 780 25.56 -15.98 -1.50
N GLN A 781 24.71 -15.39 -2.35
CA GLN A 781 25.09 -14.23 -3.17
C GLN A 781 25.41 -13.02 -2.30
N LEU A 782 24.59 -12.76 -1.26
CA LEU A 782 24.86 -11.68 -0.31
C LEU A 782 26.17 -11.92 0.45
N THR A 783 26.44 -13.14 0.91
CA THR A 783 27.71 -13.50 1.58
C THR A 783 28.91 -13.16 0.69
N ALA A 784 28.87 -13.55 -0.59
CA ALA A 784 29.95 -13.28 -1.53
C ALA A 784 30.16 -11.78 -1.83
N ILE A 785 29.09 -10.97 -1.79
CA ILE A 785 29.17 -9.50 -1.94
C ILE A 785 29.78 -8.87 -0.68
N LEU A 786 29.37 -9.33 0.51
CA LEU A 786 29.81 -8.78 1.79
C LEU A 786 31.27 -9.12 2.13
N ASP A 787 31.70 -10.35 1.84
CA ASP A 787 33.07 -10.84 2.08
C ASP A 787 34.09 -10.31 1.05
N ALA A 788 33.63 -9.65 -0.02
CA ALA A 788 34.50 -9.01 -1.02
C ALA A 788 35.15 -7.70 -0.52
N ASP A 789 34.62 -7.06 0.54
CA ASP A 789 35.23 -5.88 1.15
C ASP A 789 36.18 -6.29 2.29
N PRO A 790 37.46 -5.87 2.27
CA PRO A 790 38.49 -6.35 3.20
C PRO A 790 38.30 -5.94 4.67
N ARG A 791 37.28 -5.15 4.99
CA ARG A 791 36.89 -4.77 6.36
C ARG A 791 35.93 -5.77 6.99
N LEU A 792 35.19 -6.57 6.22
CA LEU A 792 34.28 -7.59 6.74
C LEU A 792 34.84 -8.97 6.40
N THR A 793 34.83 -9.88 7.37
CA THR A 793 35.18 -11.28 7.17
C THR A 793 34.06 -12.13 7.75
N ILE A 794 33.53 -13.06 6.96
CA ILE A 794 32.41 -13.92 7.36
C ILE A 794 32.89 -15.36 7.49
N GLU A 795 32.94 -15.87 8.71
CA GLU A 795 33.30 -17.27 9.00
C GLU A 795 32.04 -18.04 9.40
N THR A 796 31.65 -19.02 8.59
CA THR A 796 30.52 -19.93 8.85
C THR A 796 31.00 -21.27 9.40
N SER A 797 30.08 -22.07 9.95
CA SER A 797 30.38 -23.28 10.75
C SER A 797 31.35 -23.01 11.91
N ALA A 798 31.38 -21.77 12.41
CA ALA A 798 32.34 -21.27 13.37
C ALA A 798 31.83 -21.41 14.80
N ARG A 799 32.52 -22.20 15.62
CA ARG A 799 32.16 -22.43 17.03
C ARG A 799 32.94 -21.52 17.96
N VAL A 800 32.30 -20.51 18.53
CA VAL A 800 32.92 -19.66 19.56
C VAL A 800 33.21 -20.50 20.81
N THR A 801 34.47 -20.48 21.26
CA THR A 801 34.97 -21.27 22.40
C THR A 801 35.22 -20.45 23.66
N GLY A 802 35.35 -19.13 23.53
CA GLY A 802 35.55 -18.24 24.68
C GLY A 802 35.68 -16.77 24.30
N ILE A 803 35.33 -15.91 25.26
CA ILE A 803 35.40 -14.45 25.18
C ILE A 803 36.12 -13.97 26.45
N GLN A 804 37.09 -13.07 26.32
CA GLN A 804 37.82 -12.50 27.46
C GLN A 804 38.36 -11.10 27.13
N GLY A 805 38.68 -10.32 28.16
CA GLY A 805 39.21 -8.97 28.03
C GLY A 805 38.34 -7.96 28.77
N GLU A 806 38.58 -6.70 28.47
CA GLU A 806 37.84 -5.54 29.00
C GLU A 806 37.39 -4.66 27.80
N PRO A 807 36.40 -3.77 27.96
CA PRO A 807 35.93 -2.88 26.89
C PRO A 807 37.07 -2.13 26.19
N GLY A 808 37.06 -2.12 24.85
CA GLY A 808 38.13 -1.56 24.02
C GLY A 808 39.35 -2.47 23.84
N ALA A 809 39.41 -3.64 24.50
CA ALA A 809 40.52 -4.59 24.44
C ALA A 809 40.04 -6.05 24.61
N MET A 810 38.97 -6.41 23.90
CA MET A 810 38.39 -7.74 23.91
C MET A 810 39.15 -8.74 23.01
N LYS A 811 39.02 -10.02 23.34
CA LYS A 811 39.59 -11.14 22.61
C LYS A 811 38.57 -12.27 22.52
N LEU A 812 38.29 -12.68 21.30
CA LEU A 812 37.37 -13.76 20.97
C LEU A 812 38.16 -14.95 20.44
N THR A 813 37.87 -16.15 20.94
CA THR A 813 38.43 -17.42 20.46
C THR A 813 37.34 -18.30 19.87
N TYR A 814 37.61 -18.90 18.71
CA TYR A 814 36.66 -19.75 17.99
C TYR A 814 37.37 -20.90 17.28
N GLU A 815 36.63 -21.93 16.93
CA GLU A 815 37.04 -23.03 16.07
C GLU A 815 36.37 -22.85 14.71
N GLY A 816 37.15 -22.84 13.63
CA GLY A 816 36.63 -22.62 12.27
C GLY A 816 36.11 -23.91 11.62
N ALA A 817 35.54 -23.81 10.43
CA ALA A 817 35.07 -24.94 9.63
C ALA A 817 36.16 -25.99 9.32
N ASP A 818 37.44 -25.60 9.42
CA ASP A 818 38.61 -26.45 9.23
C ASP A 818 39.10 -27.16 10.51
N GLY A 819 38.38 -26.99 11.63
CA GLY A 819 38.72 -27.54 12.95
C GLY A 819 39.92 -26.86 13.63
N LYS A 820 40.46 -25.77 13.09
CA LYS A 820 41.56 -25.02 13.72
C LYS A 820 41.02 -24.02 14.72
N LYS A 821 41.82 -23.71 15.73
CA LYS A 821 41.51 -22.67 16.72
C LYS A 821 42.07 -21.33 16.29
N HIS A 822 41.18 -20.36 16.16
CA HIS A 822 41.46 -18.99 15.77
C HIS A 822 41.33 -18.04 16.97
N THR A 823 41.85 -16.83 16.80
CA THR A 823 41.81 -15.77 17.79
C THR A 823 41.65 -14.44 17.07
N PHE A 824 40.68 -13.65 17.51
CA PHE A 824 40.46 -12.30 17.02
C PHE A 824 40.50 -11.32 18.19
N SER A 825 41.44 -10.38 18.14
CA SER A 825 41.40 -9.20 19.01
C SER A 825 40.43 -8.17 18.41
N CYS A 826 39.60 -7.59 19.25
CA CYS A 826 38.58 -6.60 18.89
C CYS A 826 38.38 -5.61 20.04
N ASP A 827 37.75 -4.48 19.77
CA ASP A 827 37.47 -3.50 20.80
C ASP A 827 36.25 -3.98 21.63
N TYR A 828 35.24 -4.54 20.94
CA TYR A 828 34.02 -5.10 21.53
C TYR A 828 33.61 -6.39 20.83
N VAL A 829 32.73 -7.17 21.47
CA VAL A 829 32.03 -8.32 20.87
C VAL A 829 30.52 -8.05 20.89
N LEU A 830 29.87 -8.02 19.73
CA LEU A 830 28.41 -7.98 19.63
C LEU A 830 27.82 -9.39 19.60
N MET A 831 26.94 -9.68 20.55
CA MET A 831 26.13 -10.88 20.59
C MET A 831 24.81 -10.65 19.85
N ALA A 832 24.66 -11.28 18.69
CA ALA A 832 23.51 -11.19 17.79
C ALA A 832 22.87 -12.58 17.55
N THR A 833 22.94 -13.46 18.56
CA THR A 833 22.48 -14.86 18.57
C THR A 833 20.97 -15.04 18.70
N GLY A 834 20.19 -14.05 18.25
CA GLY A 834 18.73 -14.05 18.36
C GLY A 834 18.20 -13.51 19.69
N LYS A 835 16.90 -13.73 19.89
CA LYS A 835 16.11 -13.22 21.02
C LYS A 835 15.35 -14.36 21.69
N ARG A 836 14.82 -14.12 22.89
CA ARG A 836 13.94 -15.06 23.58
C ARG A 836 13.02 -14.32 24.57
N PRO A 837 11.71 -14.61 24.61
CA PRO A 837 10.82 -14.10 25.64
C PRO A 837 11.32 -14.43 27.05
N VAL A 838 11.06 -13.53 27.99
CA VAL A 838 11.31 -13.74 29.43
C VAL A 838 9.94 -13.69 30.11
N LEU A 839 9.48 -14.85 30.55
CA LEU A 839 8.08 -15.08 30.95
C LEU A 839 7.93 -15.25 32.46
N GLU A 840 9.00 -15.61 33.15
CA GLU A 840 9.05 -15.84 34.59
C GLU A 840 8.56 -14.64 35.42
N PRO A 841 8.90 -13.37 35.09
CA PRO A 841 8.38 -12.21 35.81
C PRO A 841 6.86 -12.02 35.68
N LEU A 842 6.24 -12.52 34.60
CA LEU A 842 4.81 -12.39 34.36
C LEU A 842 3.97 -13.29 35.26
N LYS A 843 4.52 -14.39 35.81
CA LYS A 843 3.79 -15.38 36.64
C LYS A 843 2.55 -15.96 35.95
N LEU A 844 2.73 -16.36 34.69
CA LEU A 844 1.68 -16.91 33.81
C LEU A 844 0.98 -18.15 34.40
N ASP A 845 1.66 -18.88 35.30
CA ASP A 845 1.13 -19.99 36.08
C ASP A 845 -0.04 -19.59 36.98
N GLN A 846 -0.05 -18.37 37.53
CA GLN A 846 -1.13 -17.86 38.38
C GLN A 846 -2.41 -17.58 37.58
N ALA A 847 -2.26 -17.23 36.30
CA ALA A 847 -3.39 -17.00 35.38
C ALA A 847 -3.82 -18.27 34.61
N GLY A 848 -3.04 -19.37 34.68
CA GLY A 848 -3.32 -20.58 33.89
C GLY A 848 -2.92 -20.49 32.40
N VAL A 849 -2.07 -19.53 32.03
CA VAL A 849 -1.61 -19.34 30.65
C VAL A 849 -0.51 -20.33 30.31
N ALA A 850 -0.73 -21.14 29.25
CA ALA A 850 0.16 -22.19 28.83
C ALA A 850 1.41 -21.65 28.12
N VAL A 851 2.56 -22.22 28.48
CA VAL A 851 3.87 -21.93 27.90
C VAL A 851 4.48 -23.23 27.40
N GLU A 852 4.97 -23.23 26.17
CA GLU A 852 5.73 -24.35 25.60
C GLU A 852 7.02 -23.81 24.96
N ASN A 853 8.13 -24.53 25.11
CA ASN A 853 9.43 -24.18 24.51
C ASN A 853 9.95 -22.75 24.81
N GLY A 854 9.45 -22.10 25.86
CA GLY A 854 9.83 -20.74 26.25
C GLY A 854 9.05 -19.62 25.55
N VAL A 855 7.91 -19.93 24.92
CA VAL A 855 6.98 -18.96 24.32
C VAL A 855 5.55 -19.22 24.81
N ILE A 856 4.71 -18.18 24.83
CA ILE A 856 3.29 -18.33 25.16
C ILE A 856 2.59 -19.07 24.01
N GLN A 857 1.79 -20.08 24.33
CA GLN A 857 0.98 -20.75 23.33
C GLN A 857 -0.25 -19.90 23.00
N ALA A 858 -0.38 -19.49 21.75
CA ALA A 858 -1.51 -18.73 21.24
C ALA A 858 -1.98 -19.28 19.87
N ASP A 859 -3.27 -19.18 19.59
CA ASP A 859 -3.85 -19.53 18.28
C ASP A 859 -3.65 -18.43 17.22
N GLU A 860 -4.11 -18.67 16.00
CA GLU A 860 -4.07 -17.70 14.88
C GLU A 860 -4.86 -16.41 15.14
N ARG A 861 -5.65 -16.36 16.22
CA ARG A 861 -6.39 -15.19 16.71
C ARG A 861 -5.77 -14.61 18.00
N CYS A 862 -4.52 -14.95 18.28
CA CYS A 862 -3.75 -14.52 19.45
C CYS A 862 -4.35 -14.96 20.81
N ARG A 863 -5.28 -15.92 20.85
CA ARG A 863 -5.92 -16.41 22.08
C ARG A 863 -5.00 -17.41 22.77
N THR A 864 -4.78 -17.25 24.07
CA THR A 864 -4.01 -18.22 24.87
C THR A 864 -4.87 -19.41 25.31
N SER A 865 -4.35 -20.29 26.16
CA SER A 865 -5.13 -21.33 26.86
C SER A 865 -6.24 -20.79 27.77
N VAL A 866 -6.23 -19.48 28.07
CA VAL A 866 -7.23 -18.79 28.88
C VAL A 866 -8.08 -17.91 27.96
N PRO A 867 -9.40 -18.12 27.85
CA PRO A 867 -10.22 -17.50 26.79
C PRO A 867 -10.23 -15.97 26.72
N HIS A 868 -9.94 -15.29 27.84
CA HIS A 868 -9.90 -13.82 27.96
C HIS A 868 -8.49 -13.26 28.15
N ILE A 869 -7.45 -14.08 27.95
CA ILE A 869 -6.06 -13.62 27.90
C ILE A 869 -5.49 -13.91 26.51
N PHE A 870 -4.96 -12.87 25.88
CA PHE A 870 -4.39 -12.87 24.55
C PHE A 870 -2.88 -12.63 24.63
N ALA A 871 -2.11 -13.06 23.61
CA ALA A 871 -0.68 -12.81 23.52
C ALA A 871 -0.25 -12.57 22.06
N VAL A 872 0.61 -11.57 21.83
CA VAL A 872 0.96 -11.09 20.49
C VAL A 872 2.42 -10.62 20.38
N GLY A 873 2.98 -10.71 19.17
CA GLY A 873 4.36 -10.33 18.85
C GLY A 873 5.40 -11.36 19.33
N ASP A 874 6.66 -10.93 19.53
CA ASP A 874 7.77 -11.87 19.82
C ASP A 874 7.51 -12.84 21.01
N VAL A 875 6.59 -12.52 21.93
CA VAL A 875 6.24 -13.33 23.12
C VAL A 875 5.60 -14.68 22.81
N ILE A 876 4.96 -14.80 21.63
CA ILE A 876 4.37 -16.07 21.12
C ILE A 876 5.33 -16.83 20.17
N GLY A 877 6.54 -16.30 19.94
CA GLY A 877 7.55 -16.94 19.10
C GLY A 877 7.58 -16.42 17.66
N GLY A 878 7.83 -17.32 16.71
CA GLY A 878 7.97 -16.98 15.29
C GLY A 878 9.27 -16.23 14.96
N LEU A 879 9.24 -15.43 13.89
CA LEU A 879 10.36 -14.58 13.49
C LEU A 879 10.40 -13.32 14.38
N MET A 880 11.24 -13.36 15.42
CA MET A 880 11.38 -12.29 16.44
C MET A 880 12.08 -11.04 15.87
N LEU A 881 11.38 -10.32 14.98
CA LEU A 881 11.87 -9.19 14.19
C LEU A 881 11.23 -7.85 14.61
N ALA A 882 10.54 -7.81 15.75
CA ALA A 882 9.82 -6.65 16.31
C ALA A 882 8.53 -6.23 15.59
N HIS A 883 7.63 -7.20 15.39
CA HIS A 883 6.24 -7.01 14.99
C HIS A 883 5.32 -7.72 16.00
#